data_AF-A0A1E7KAQ6-F1
#
_entry.id   AF-A0A1E7KAQ6-F1
#
_cell.length_a   1.000
_cell.length_b   1.000
_cell.length_c   1.000
_cell.angle_alpha   90.00
_cell.angle_beta   90.00
_cell.angle_gamma   90.00
#
_symmetry.space_group_name_H-M   'P 1'
#
loop_
_entity.id
_entity.type
_entity.pdbx_description
1 polymer ?
#
loop_
_entity_poly.entity_id
_entity_poly.type
_entity_poly.pdbx_seq_one_letter_code
_entity_poly.pdbx_strand_id
1 'polypeptide(L)'
;MLRYRAGSAAALVLLAAGYLLQVLGIAYPHASLVVVGALLGLLTDVLLPHGAQQVARELRRAQFIPPVRQLLRDALLLGGLGGLGVLHPAGAGALLPGAVLVCWLLHFSCQAVAAAVRDRRRLPVVTRNIDTSALRLSPAPPALFAQRATVRLTAVAALTTTGMSASAASGNPVWASVLAWGCCAGLLAGTAQLAGRLLPGRGVAGEEEALAWLDGWLAEYRPTVAMYFSGGTTSAYQANMWLSTLAELEGRPLIVLRERFMVQKIDATDVPIVCIPKVSHLMHLEHSTLKVLLHPANSGKTSQALRIPTLKHAFINHGESDKLSSCNPYAKAYDQVWVAGEAARERYRLAEVGVDDKDVVEVGRPQLTPVRHAGERAAGGGDERLTVLYAPTWEGFTDDPGNTSVLTAGENIVRVLLSDPKVRLLYKPHPMTGSIDPRAGAADRRIRALVLRAGAGQGCPQPDPEALAALEEATRVLEELTRADLRQHADEVERMLRQQAPAPGRARATAEAQRRWEEAYWAARPAGQHQVVDGPRPGLFSCFNEADVLVSDVSSVVSDYLSSEKPYAVVNTSGMDEDGFRRAFPTVRAATVLGPDGAGVPALLRTVRHPEEDALAAARAALKVRLLGPAEPPSLVRFDRAVQALAREAEARARHVREGGGPGAAQAGPDQAPVEALGADDRS
;
A
#
# COMPACT_ATOMS: atom_id res chain seq x y z
N MET A 1 -23.73 -19.33 -6.23
CA MET A 1 -23.46 -20.50 -5.36
C MET A 1 -23.47 -21.85 -6.09
N LEU A 2 -24.43 -22.16 -6.98
CA LEU A 2 -24.48 -23.47 -7.66
C LEU A 2 -23.24 -23.80 -8.53
N ARG A 3 -22.74 -22.85 -9.33
CA ARG A 3 -21.52 -23.04 -10.15
C ARG A 3 -20.27 -23.35 -9.31
N TYR A 4 -20.17 -22.73 -8.13
CA TYR A 4 -19.06 -22.99 -7.18
C TYR A 4 -19.14 -24.38 -6.56
N ARG A 5 -20.34 -24.84 -6.20
CA ARG A 5 -20.56 -26.20 -5.65
C ARG A 5 -20.33 -27.28 -6.72
N ALA A 6 -20.74 -27.04 -7.96
CA ALA A 6 -20.50 -27.95 -9.08
C ALA A 6 -19.01 -28.14 -9.39
N GLY A 7 -18.23 -27.04 -9.46
CA GLY A 7 -16.78 -27.12 -9.68
C GLY A 7 -16.04 -27.83 -8.54
N SER A 8 -16.53 -27.69 -7.30
CA SER A 8 -15.95 -28.34 -6.12
C SER A 8 -16.20 -29.85 -6.10
N ALA A 9 -17.42 -30.28 -6.41
CA ALA A 9 -17.76 -31.70 -6.52
C ALA A 9 -17.01 -32.36 -7.69
N ALA A 10 -16.95 -31.70 -8.85
CA ALA A 10 -16.22 -32.21 -10.01
C ALA A 10 -14.74 -32.45 -9.70
N ALA A 11 -14.07 -31.52 -9.01
CA ALA A 11 -12.66 -31.69 -8.65
C ALA A 11 -12.40 -32.89 -7.74
N LEU A 12 -13.27 -33.14 -6.75
CA LEU A 12 -13.17 -34.32 -5.88
C LEU A 12 -13.43 -35.62 -6.64
N VAL A 13 -14.44 -35.62 -7.52
CA VAL A 13 -14.76 -36.78 -8.37
C VAL A 13 -13.60 -37.11 -9.31
N LEU A 14 -13.01 -36.11 -9.98
CA LEU A 14 -11.86 -36.32 -10.88
C LEU A 14 -10.63 -36.84 -10.12
N LEU A 15 -10.38 -36.32 -8.92
CA LEU A 15 -9.28 -36.78 -8.07
C LEU A 15 -9.49 -38.24 -7.63
N ALA A 16 -10.70 -38.58 -7.16
CA ALA A 16 -11.06 -39.93 -6.74
C ALA A 16 -11.04 -40.93 -7.91
N ALA A 17 -11.59 -40.53 -9.06
CA ALA A 17 -11.55 -41.32 -10.29
C ALA A 17 -10.10 -41.56 -10.74
N GLY A 18 -9.23 -40.55 -10.65
CA GLY A 18 -7.80 -40.69 -10.96
C GLY A 18 -7.13 -41.78 -10.14
N TYR A 19 -7.31 -41.75 -8.81
CA TYR A 19 -6.75 -42.79 -7.93
C TYR A 19 -7.38 -44.16 -8.15
N LEU A 20 -8.71 -44.23 -8.34
CA LEU A 20 -9.40 -45.48 -8.60
C LEU A 20 -8.91 -46.15 -9.89
N LEU A 21 -8.74 -45.38 -10.97
CA LEU A 21 -8.19 -45.86 -12.24
C LEU A 21 -6.77 -46.42 -12.06
N GLN A 22 -5.92 -45.75 -11.28
CA GLN A 22 -4.58 -46.27 -11.00
C GLN A 22 -4.63 -47.57 -10.20
N VAL A 23 -5.47 -47.66 -9.16
CA VAL A 23 -5.64 -48.89 -8.37
C VAL A 23 -6.15 -50.04 -9.22
N LEU A 24 -7.16 -49.80 -10.07
CA LEU A 24 -7.69 -50.80 -10.99
C LEU A 24 -6.64 -51.24 -12.01
N GLY A 25 -5.83 -50.32 -12.53
CA GLY A 25 -4.74 -50.63 -13.44
C GLY A 25 -3.57 -51.41 -12.80
N ILE A 26 -3.44 -51.38 -11.47
CA ILE A 26 -2.51 -52.22 -10.71
C ILE A 26 -3.12 -53.61 -10.48
N ALA A 27 -4.37 -53.66 -10.01
CA ALA A 27 -5.08 -54.92 -9.72
C ALA A 27 -5.29 -55.76 -10.99
N TYR A 28 -5.54 -55.10 -12.10
CA TYR A 28 -5.62 -55.66 -13.44
C TYR A 28 -4.55 -54.96 -14.29
N PRO A 29 -3.31 -55.50 -14.39
CA PRO A 29 -2.17 -54.84 -15.04
C PRO A 29 -2.52 -54.28 -16.43
N HIS A 30 -2.85 -52.99 -16.49
CA HIS A 30 -3.34 -52.34 -17.71
C HIS A 30 -2.80 -50.92 -17.82
N ALA A 31 -1.91 -50.70 -18.78
CA ALA A 31 -1.17 -49.45 -18.93
C ALA A 31 -2.07 -48.22 -19.06
N SER A 32 -3.15 -48.29 -19.85
CA SER A 32 -4.01 -47.12 -20.05
C SER A 32 -4.74 -46.68 -18.78
N LEU A 33 -5.14 -47.60 -17.89
CA LEU A 33 -5.83 -47.25 -16.64
C LEU A 33 -4.89 -46.52 -15.69
N VAL A 34 -3.66 -47.02 -15.57
CA VAL A 34 -2.60 -46.38 -14.76
C VAL A 34 -2.25 -44.99 -15.30
N VAL A 35 -2.04 -44.88 -16.62
CA VAL A 35 -1.67 -43.62 -17.28
C VAL A 35 -2.77 -42.58 -17.20
N VAL A 36 -4.00 -42.94 -17.59
CA VAL A 36 -5.15 -42.01 -17.56
C VAL A 36 -5.41 -41.56 -16.13
N GLY A 37 -5.38 -42.48 -15.15
CA GLY A 37 -5.55 -42.13 -13.75
C GLY A 37 -4.49 -41.13 -13.24
N ALA A 38 -3.22 -41.35 -13.59
CA ALA A 38 -2.12 -40.46 -13.22
C ALA A 38 -2.24 -39.06 -13.87
N LEU A 39 -2.51 -39.01 -15.18
CA LEU A 39 -2.69 -37.76 -15.91
C LEU A 39 -3.90 -36.97 -15.40
N LEU A 40 -5.00 -37.67 -15.11
CA LEU A 40 -6.20 -37.06 -14.53
C LEU A 40 -5.94 -36.45 -13.16
N GLY A 41 -5.20 -37.17 -12.30
CA GLY A 41 -4.78 -36.65 -10.99
C GLY A 41 -3.89 -35.41 -11.12
N LEU A 42 -2.88 -35.46 -11.99
CA LEU A 42 -1.96 -34.34 -12.21
C LEU A 42 -2.68 -33.11 -12.76
N LEU A 43 -3.54 -33.29 -13.76
CA LEU A 43 -4.36 -32.21 -14.32
C LEU A 43 -5.26 -31.59 -13.23
N THR A 44 -5.89 -32.43 -12.41
CA THR A 44 -6.73 -31.97 -11.30
C THR A 44 -5.93 -31.12 -10.31
N ASP A 45 -4.69 -31.49 -9.99
CA ASP A 45 -3.81 -30.72 -9.10
C ASP A 45 -3.40 -29.36 -9.67
N VAL A 46 -3.21 -29.26 -10.99
CA VAL A 46 -2.89 -27.99 -11.69
C VAL A 46 -4.10 -27.05 -11.69
N LEU A 47 -5.30 -27.59 -11.85
CA LEU A 47 -6.54 -26.82 -11.95
C LEU A 47 -7.11 -26.42 -10.58
N LEU A 48 -6.87 -27.21 -9.53
CA LEU A 48 -7.43 -27.01 -8.18
C LEU A 48 -7.22 -25.58 -7.62
N PRO A 49 -6.02 -24.98 -7.71
CA PRO A 49 -5.75 -23.65 -7.16
C PRO A 49 -6.56 -22.53 -7.83
N HIS A 50 -6.98 -22.74 -9.09
CA HIS A 50 -7.67 -21.74 -9.90
C HIS A 50 -9.20 -21.99 -9.92
N GLY A 51 -9.64 -23.24 -9.97
CA GLY A 51 -11.06 -23.59 -10.15
C GLY A 51 -11.82 -24.04 -8.89
N ALA A 52 -11.12 -24.46 -7.82
CA ALA A 52 -11.75 -25.11 -6.65
C ALA A 52 -11.04 -24.77 -5.32
N GLN A 53 -10.82 -23.48 -5.04
CA GLN A 53 -10.07 -23.02 -3.86
C GLN A 53 -10.63 -23.48 -2.50
N GLN A 54 -11.95 -23.68 -2.39
CA GLN A 54 -12.55 -24.20 -1.15
C GLN A 54 -12.14 -25.66 -0.92
N VAL A 55 -12.25 -26.51 -1.94
CA VAL A 55 -11.79 -27.90 -1.88
C VAL A 55 -10.29 -27.97 -1.59
N ALA A 56 -9.48 -27.13 -2.23
CA ALA A 56 -8.05 -27.06 -1.97
C ALA A 56 -7.72 -26.75 -0.50
N ARG A 57 -8.56 -25.94 0.17
CA ARG A 57 -8.43 -25.65 1.61
C ARG A 57 -8.85 -26.83 2.48
N GLU A 58 -9.97 -27.48 2.18
CA GLU A 58 -10.43 -28.63 2.96
C GLU A 58 -9.48 -29.82 2.83
N LEU A 59 -8.97 -30.12 1.62
CA LEU A 59 -7.94 -31.15 1.42
C LEU A 59 -6.67 -30.85 2.22
N ARG A 60 -6.27 -29.57 2.30
CA ARG A 60 -5.11 -29.17 3.11
C ARG A 60 -5.36 -29.35 4.61
N ARG A 61 -6.58 -29.07 5.10
CA ARG A 61 -6.98 -29.33 6.50
C ARG A 61 -6.93 -30.82 6.83
N ALA A 62 -7.34 -31.66 5.90
CA ALA A 62 -7.27 -33.11 6.01
C ALA A 62 -5.85 -33.69 5.77
N GLN A 63 -4.79 -32.85 5.76
CA GLN A 63 -3.40 -33.23 5.46
C GLN A 63 -3.17 -33.85 4.06
N PHE A 64 -4.18 -33.84 3.19
CA PHE A 64 -4.06 -34.26 1.79
C PHE A 64 -3.48 -33.11 0.96
N ILE A 65 -2.31 -32.61 1.38
CA ILE A 65 -1.58 -31.50 0.77
C ILE A 65 -0.97 -31.92 -0.58
N PRO A 66 -0.62 -30.98 -1.47
CA PRO A 66 -0.10 -31.33 -2.80
C PRO A 66 1.08 -32.32 -2.80
N PRO A 67 2.07 -32.23 -1.88
CA PRO A 67 3.11 -33.26 -1.77
C PRO A 67 2.58 -34.67 -1.51
N VAL A 68 1.62 -34.83 -0.60
CA VAL A 68 1.03 -36.13 -0.25
C VAL A 68 0.29 -36.73 -1.44
N ARG A 69 -0.48 -35.91 -2.17
CA ARG A 69 -1.23 -36.34 -3.34
C ARG A 69 -0.33 -36.81 -4.47
N GLN A 70 0.76 -36.09 -4.72
CA GLN A 70 1.74 -36.48 -5.72
C GLN A 70 2.50 -37.74 -5.30
N LEU A 71 2.88 -37.87 -4.01
CA LEU A 71 3.57 -39.07 -3.51
C LEU A 71 2.70 -40.32 -3.70
N LEU A 72 1.40 -40.23 -3.39
CA LEU A 72 0.45 -41.32 -3.63
C LEU A 72 0.37 -41.68 -5.12
N ARG A 73 0.32 -40.68 -6.01
CA ARG A 73 0.27 -40.88 -7.46
C ARG A 73 1.53 -41.55 -7.99
N ASP A 74 2.71 -41.13 -7.52
CA ASP A 74 4.00 -41.72 -7.88
C ASP A 74 4.08 -43.18 -7.41
N ALA A 75 3.64 -43.46 -6.17
CA ALA A 75 3.60 -44.82 -5.63
C ALA A 75 2.69 -45.75 -6.44
N LEU A 76 1.50 -45.27 -6.82
CA LEU A 76 0.57 -46.02 -7.65
C LEU A 76 1.10 -46.22 -9.08
N LEU A 77 1.77 -45.22 -9.67
CA LEU A 77 2.44 -45.35 -10.97
C LEU A 77 3.56 -46.40 -10.93
N LEU A 78 4.42 -46.36 -9.91
CA LEU A 78 5.48 -47.35 -9.72
C LEU A 78 4.92 -48.76 -9.51
N GLY A 79 3.86 -48.89 -8.71
CA GLY A 79 3.15 -50.16 -8.54
C GLY A 79 2.58 -50.69 -9.85
N GLY A 80 1.99 -49.81 -10.67
CA GLY A 80 1.45 -50.17 -11.99
C GLY A 80 2.53 -50.61 -12.96
N LEU A 81 3.66 -49.91 -13.01
CA LEU A 81 4.84 -50.31 -13.79
C LEU A 81 5.40 -51.67 -13.33
N GLY A 82 5.38 -51.94 -12.03
CA GLY A 82 5.74 -53.24 -11.47
C GLY A 82 4.82 -54.36 -11.95
N GLY A 83 3.49 -54.15 -11.87
CA GLY A 83 2.49 -55.10 -12.35
C GLY A 83 2.56 -55.37 -13.86
N LEU A 84 3.01 -54.38 -14.64
CA LEU A 84 3.25 -54.49 -16.09
C LEU A 84 4.60 -55.13 -16.45
N GLY A 85 5.44 -55.52 -15.47
CA GLY A 85 6.76 -56.09 -15.72
C GLY A 85 7.82 -55.09 -16.20
N VAL A 86 7.55 -53.78 -16.14
CA VAL A 86 8.50 -52.75 -16.62
C VAL A 86 9.69 -52.57 -15.66
N LEU A 87 9.53 -52.93 -14.38
CA LEU A 87 10.53 -52.78 -13.31
C LEU A 87 11.38 -54.04 -13.07
N HIS A 88 11.86 -54.71 -14.12
CA HIS A 88 12.65 -55.93 -13.98
C HIS A 88 13.96 -55.71 -13.17
N PRO A 89 14.32 -56.62 -12.23
CA PRO A 89 15.50 -56.46 -11.35
C PRO A 89 16.85 -56.37 -12.05
N ALA A 90 16.98 -56.97 -13.24
CA ALA A 90 18.22 -56.99 -14.02
C ALA A 90 18.31 -55.89 -15.10
N GLY A 91 17.30 -54.99 -15.18
CA GLY A 91 17.19 -53.99 -16.24
C GLY A 91 17.27 -52.54 -15.74
N ALA A 92 17.24 -51.58 -16.68
CA ALA A 92 17.27 -50.14 -16.38
C ALA A 92 16.11 -49.63 -15.51
N GLY A 93 15.06 -50.44 -15.31
CA GLY A 93 13.92 -50.15 -14.43
C GLY A 93 14.18 -50.41 -12.94
N ALA A 94 15.20 -51.19 -12.57
CA ALA A 94 15.48 -51.54 -11.17
C ALA A 94 15.82 -50.32 -10.29
N LEU A 95 16.42 -49.28 -10.88
CA LEU A 95 16.81 -48.06 -10.17
C LEU A 95 15.71 -46.97 -10.14
N LEU A 96 14.60 -47.15 -10.87
CA LEU A 96 13.58 -46.12 -11.00
C LEU A 96 12.91 -45.76 -9.66
N PRO A 97 12.51 -46.70 -8.78
CA PRO A 97 11.96 -46.34 -7.48
C PRO A 97 12.95 -45.51 -6.64
N GLY A 98 14.23 -45.86 -6.69
CA GLY A 98 15.30 -45.08 -6.07
C GLY A 98 15.41 -43.67 -6.64
N ALA A 99 15.34 -43.51 -7.97
CA ALA A 99 15.37 -42.21 -8.62
C ALA A 99 14.18 -41.31 -8.21
N VAL A 100 12.97 -41.86 -8.12
CA VAL A 100 11.78 -41.14 -7.64
C VAL A 100 11.95 -40.73 -6.17
N LEU A 101 12.44 -41.62 -5.31
CA LEU A 101 12.75 -41.28 -3.91
C LEU A 101 13.82 -40.18 -3.80
N VAL A 102 14.85 -40.22 -4.63
CA VAL A 102 15.88 -39.17 -4.70
C VAL A 102 15.28 -37.84 -5.17
N CYS A 103 14.35 -37.83 -6.13
CA CYS A 103 13.62 -36.61 -6.52
C CYS A 103 12.90 -35.98 -5.31
N TRP A 104 12.22 -36.79 -4.50
CA TRP A 104 11.53 -36.32 -3.29
C TRP A 104 12.50 -35.80 -2.23
N LEU A 105 13.57 -36.54 -1.95
CA LEU A 105 14.62 -36.11 -1.03
C LEU A 105 15.19 -34.77 -1.47
N LEU A 106 15.61 -34.64 -2.74
CA LEU A 106 16.15 -33.40 -3.28
C LEU A 106 15.13 -32.26 -3.29
N HIS A 107 13.85 -32.52 -3.52
CA HIS A 107 12.81 -31.50 -3.44
C HIS A 107 12.70 -30.89 -2.03
N PHE A 108 12.67 -31.74 -1.00
CA PHE A 108 12.59 -31.31 0.39
C PHE A 108 13.92 -30.70 0.88
N SER A 109 15.06 -31.24 0.47
CA SER A 109 16.38 -30.62 0.72
C SER A 109 16.45 -29.23 0.08
N CYS A 110 15.99 -29.07 -1.17
CA CYS A 110 15.89 -27.78 -1.84
C CYS A 110 15.00 -26.81 -1.05
N GLN A 111 13.88 -27.29 -0.50
CA GLN A 111 12.98 -26.48 0.32
C GLN A 111 13.62 -26.04 1.64
N ALA A 112 14.34 -26.92 2.33
CA ALA A 112 15.06 -26.61 3.56
C ALA A 112 16.19 -25.60 3.31
N VAL A 113 17.00 -25.82 2.27
CA VAL A 113 18.07 -24.89 1.85
C VAL A 113 17.47 -23.54 1.44
N ALA A 114 16.36 -23.53 0.69
CA ALA A 114 15.67 -22.31 0.31
C ALA A 114 15.14 -21.54 1.54
N ALA A 115 14.65 -22.22 2.58
CA ALA A 115 14.25 -21.59 3.83
C ALA A 115 15.47 -20.94 4.53
N ALA A 116 16.57 -21.67 4.69
CA ALA A 116 17.80 -21.15 5.29
C ALA A 116 18.36 -19.93 4.51
N VAL A 117 18.32 -19.97 3.17
CA VAL A 117 18.73 -18.83 2.32
C VAL A 117 17.81 -17.63 2.52
N ARG A 118 16.49 -17.83 2.62
CA ARG A 118 15.54 -16.73 2.87
C ARG A 118 15.75 -16.10 4.24
N ASP A 119 15.97 -16.92 5.27
CA ASP A 119 16.18 -16.42 6.63
C ASP A 119 17.48 -15.62 6.72
N ARG A 120 18.58 -16.12 6.13
CA ARG A 120 19.84 -15.35 6.03
C ARG A 120 19.70 -14.05 5.23
N ARG A 121 18.79 -14.01 4.25
CA ARG A 121 18.54 -12.82 3.42
C ARG A 121 17.51 -11.88 4.02
N ARG A 122 17.04 -12.13 5.25
CA ARG A 122 16.10 -11.25 5.93
C ARG A 122 16.83 -10.31 6.88
N LEU A 123 17.29 -9.19 6.33
CA LEU A 123 17.97 -8.14 7.11
C LEU A 123 17.07 -7.53 8.19
N PRO A 124 17.65 -7.05 9.32
CA PRO A 124 16.89 -6.43 10.40
C PRO A 124 16.17 -5.15 9.95
N VAL A 125 16.77 -4.42 8.99
CA VAL A 125 16.20 -3.23 8.36
C VAL A 125 15.98 -3.42 6.86
N VAL A 126 15.06 -2.65 6.29
CA VAL A 126 14.86 -2.54 4.85
C VAL A 126 14.99 -1.09 4.46
N THR A 127 15.80 -0.76 3.46
CA THR A 127 16.02 0.63 3.06
C THR A 127 15.59 0.89 1.61
N ARG A 128 15.40 2.17 1.31
CA ARG A 128 15.25 2.71 -0.04
C ARG A 128 15.91 4.08 -0.08
N ASN A 129 16.53 4.46 -1.19
CA ASN A 129 17.23 5.74 -1.34
C ASN A 129 18.45 5.89 -0.41
N ILE A 130 19.10 4.78 -0.05
CA ILE A 130 20.28 4.76 0.82
C ILE A 130 21.34 3.91 0.13
N ASP A 131 22.61 4.36 0.15
CA ASP A 131 23.71 3.51 -0.31
C ASP A 131 23.92 2.35 0.67
N THR A 132 23.68 1.13 0.18
CA THR A 132 23.84 -0.12 0.92
C THR A 132 25.04 -0.93 0.43
N SER A 133 25.99 -0.33 -0.29
CA SER A 133 27.18 -0.99 -0.83
C SER A 133 27.96 -1.77 0.23
N ALA A 134 28.08 -1.23 1.44
CA ALA A 134 28.74 -1.86 2.60
C ALA A 134 28.05 -3.15 3.09
N LEU A 135 26.76 -3.37 2.81
CA LEU A 135 26.00 -4.54 3.27
C LEU A 135 26.21 -5.79 2.40
N ARG A 136 27.02 -5.70 1.33
CA ARG A 136 27.33 -6.83 0.42
C ARG A 136 26.06 -7.52 -0.11
N LEU A 137 25.06 -6.71 -0.48
CA LEU A 137 23.80 -7.22 -0.99
C LEU A 137 24.00 -7.97 -2.32
N SER A 138 23.13 -8.94 -2.61
CA SER A 138 23.22 -9.75 -3.82
C SER A 138 21.85 -9.97 -4.46
N PRO A 139 21.77 -10.21 -5.78
CA PRO A 139 20.50 -10.51 -6.45
C PRO A 139 19.81 -11.75 -5.86
N ALA A 140 18.48 -11.74 -5.86
CA ALA A 140 17.69 -12.86 -5.37
C ALA A 140 18.02 -14.15 -6.14
N PRO A 141 18.07 -15.30 -5.46
CA PRO A 141 18.27 -16.58 -6.12
C PRO A 141 17.15 -16.91 -7.13
N PRO A 142 17.37 -17.85 -8.06
CA PRO A 142 16.35 -18.26 -9.03
C PRO A 142 15.03 -18.67 -8.35
N ALA A 143 13.94 -18.03 -8.76
CA ALA A 143 12.66 -18.13 -8.07
C ALA A 143 12.09 -19.55 -8.03
N LEU A 144 12.34 -20.36 -9.08
CA LEU A 144 11.91 -21.76 -9.15
C LEU A 144 12.40 -22.59 -7.95
N PHE A 145 13.67 -22.38 -7.55
CA PHE A 145 14.27 -23.12 -6.43
C PHE A 145 14.01 -22.42 -5.09
N ALA A 146 14.07 -21.08 -5.04
CA ALA A 146 14.02 -20.35 -3.76
C ALA A 146 12.61 -20.03 -3.24
N GLN A 147 11.66 -19.71 -4.11
CA GLN A 147 10.36 -19.15 -3.69
C GLN A 147 9.16 -19.97 -4.20
N ARG A 148 9.28 -20.64 -5.35
CA ARG A 148 8.17 -21.31 -6.04
C ARG A 148 8.18 -22.83 -5.85
N ALA A 149 8.20 -23.28 -4.59
CA ALA A 149 8.24 -24.70 -4.25
C ALA A 149 7.11 -25.52 -4.89
N THR A 150 5.88 -24.98 -4.92
CA THR A 150 4.74 -25.64 -5.58
C THR A 150 4.95 -25.81 -7.08
N VAL A 151 5.42 -24.77 -7.78
CA VAL A 151 5.67 -24.84 -9.23
C VAL A 151 6.81 -25.81 -9.54
N ARG A 152 7.86 -25.80 -8.73
CA ARG A 152 8.95 -26.77 -8.84
C ARG A 152 8.44 -28.20 -8.67
N LEU A 153 7.63 -28.47 -7.65
CA LEU A 153 7.03 -29.79 -7.42
C LEU A 153 6.16 -30.21 -8.61
N THR A 154 5.28 -29.33 -9.07
CA THR A 154 4.39 -29.62 -10.21
C THR A 154 5.16 -29.88 -11.49
N ALA A 155 6.25 -29.14 -11.77
CA ALA A 155 7.09 -29.36 -12.93
C ALA A 155 7.81 -30.72 -12.87
N VAL A 156 8.39 -31.06 -11.71
CA VAL A 156 9.01 -32.37 -11.49
C VAL A 156 7.98 -33.49 -11.64
N ALA A 157 6.82 -33.33 -11.00
CA ALA A 157 5.70 -34.27 -11.08
C ALA A 157 5.23 -34.49 -12.52
N ALA A 158 5.12 -33.42 -13.32
CA ALA A 158 4.72 -33.53 -14.71
C ALA A 158 5.74 -34.33 -15.54
N LEU A 159 7.03 -34.06 -15.36
CA LEU A 159 8.10 -34.78 -16.06
C LEU A 159 8.16 -36.26 -15.64
N THR A 160 8.14 -36.55 -14.34
CA THR A 160 8.19 -37.93 -13.83
C THR A 160 6.94 -38.71 -14.21
N THR A 161 5.75 -38.10 -14.11
CA THR A 161 4.48 -38.72 -14.55
C THR A 161 4.48 -39.00 -16.05
N THR A 162 4.99 -38.07 -16.86
CA THR A 162 5.10 -38.25 -18.32
C THR A 162 6.05 -39.40 -18.66
N GLY A 163 7.21 -39.45 -18.01
CA GLY A 163 8.20 -40.52 -18.22
C GLY A 163 7.67 -41.89 -17.82
N MET A 164 7.07 -41.99 -16.63
CA MET A 164 6.44 -43.22 -16.17
C MET A 164 5.27 -43.64 -17.07
N SER A 165 4.51 -42.69 -17.59
CA SER A 165 3.40 -42.98 -18.52
C SER A 165 3.90 -43.49 -19.88
N ALA A 166 4.95 -42.87 -20.42
CA ALA A 166 5.59 -43.31 -21.65
C ALA A 166 6.20 -44.72 -21.49
N SER A 167 6.81 -45.01 -20.34
CA SER A 167 7.31 -46.35 -20.01
C SER A 167 6.19 -47.38 -19.84
N ALA A 168 5.05 -47.01 -19.25
CA ALA A 168 3.89 -47.89 -19.15
C ALA A 168 3.32 -48.24 -20.54
N ALA A 169 3.27 -47.27 -21.45
CA ALA A 169 2.75 -47.48 -22.81
C ALA A 169 3.73 -48.24 -23.72
N SER A 170 5.03 -48.02 -23.58
CA SER A 170 6.06 -48.63 -24.44
C SER A 170 6.63 -49.94 -23.90
N GLY A 171 6.38 -50.28 -22.63
CA GLY A 171 7.03 -51.40 -21.93
C GLY A 171 8.52 -51.15 -21.64
N ASN A 172 9.08 -50.00 -22.01
CA ASN A 172 10.50 -49.69 -21.89
C ASN A 172 10.75 -48.71 -20.73
N PRO A 173 11.52 -49.08 -19.69
CA PRO A 173 11.77 -48.22 -18.53
C PRO A 173 12.64 -47.00 -18.83
N VAL A 174 13.29 -46.93 -20.00
CA VAL A 174 14.25 -45.86 -20.33
C VAL A 174 13.63 -44.46 -20.22
N TRP A 175 12.39 -44.25 -20.66
CA TRP A 175 11.73 -42.95 -20.60
C TRP A 175 11.52 -42.45 -19.16
N ALA A 176 11.02 -43.32 -18.28
CA ALA A 176 10.87 -43.02 -16.87
C ALA A 176 12.22 -42.75 -16.20
N SER A 177 13.23 -43.58 -16.49
CA SER A 177 14.57 -43.43 -15.91
C SER A 177 15.24 -42.13 -16.35
N VAL A 178 15.21 -41.79 -17.65
CA VAL A 178 15.81 -40.54 -18.18
C VAL A 178 15.17 -39.31 -17.56
N LEU A 179 13.83 -39.24 -17.50
CA LEU A 179 13.16 -38.08 -16.92
C LEU A 179 13.31 -38.00 -15.40
N ALA A 180 13.27 -39.12 -14.67
CA ALA A 180 13.50 -39.13 -13.23
C ALA A 180 14.93 -38.69 -12.87
N TRP A 181 15.94 -39.27 -13.52
CA TRP A 181 17.34 -38.86 -13.28
C TRP A 181 17.65 -37.45 -13.78
N GLY A 182 17.03 -37.01 -14.87
CA GLY A 182 17.10 -35.61 -15.31
C GLY A 182 16.52 -34.64 -14.28
N CYS A 183 15.37 -34.98 -13.67
CA CYS A 183 14.80 -34.24 -12.55
C CYS A 183 15.72 -34.24 -11.33
N CYS A 184 16.31 -35.39 -10.96
CA CYS A 184 17.31 -35.46 -9.89
C CYS A 184 18.49 -34.52 -10.16
N ALA A 185 19.08 -34.57 -11.36
CA ALA A 185 20.21 -33.72 -11.74
C ALA A 185 19.84 -32.23 -11.67
N GLY A 186 18.68 -31.84 -12.20
CA GLY A 186 18.19 -30.45 -12.15
C GLY A 186 17.92 -29.96 -10.72
N LEU A 187 17.29 -30.78 -9.88
CA LEU A 187 17.04 -30.46 -8.47
C LEU A 187 18.33 -30.39 -7.66
N LEU A 188 19.27 -31.32 -7.89
CA LEU A 188 20.58 -31.32 -7.23
C LEU A 188 21.37 -30.06 -7.62
N ALA A 189 21.45 -29.74 -8.91
CA ALA A 189 22.13 -28.54 -9.40
C ALA A 189 21.50 -27.26 -8.83
N GLY A 190 20.17 -27.14 -8.85
CA GLY A 190 19.47 -25.99 -8.26
C GLY A 190 19.65 -25.89 -6.74
N THR A 191 19.66 -27.03 -6.04
CA THR A 191 19.90 -27.08 -4.59
C THR A 191 21.34 -26.71 -4.25
N ALA A 192 22.32 -27.23 -4.99
CA ALA A 192 23.73 -26.88 -4.82
C ALA A 192 23.98 -25.40 -5.12
N GLN A 193 23.34 -24.85 -6.15
CA GLN A 193 23.40 -23.42 -6.45
C GLN A 193 22.85 -22.56 -5.30
N LEU A 194 21.72 -22.96 -4.68
CA LEU A 194 21.19 -22.29 -3.50
C LEU A 194 22.10 -22.45 -2.28
N ALA A 195 22.58 -23.67 -2.01
CA ALA A 195 23.45 -23.97 -0.88
C ALA A 195 24.78 -23.18 -0.97
N GLY A 196 25.27 -22.93 -2.18
CA GLY A 196 26.41 -22.06 -2.44
C GLY A 196 26.24 -20.61 -1.92
N ARG A 197 25.00 -20.15 -1.67
CA ARG A 197 24.71 -18.85 -1.04
C ARG A 197 24.85 -18.86 0.48
N LEU A 198 24.92 -20.05 1.10
CA LEU A 198 25.14 -20.23 2.53
C LEU A 198 26.62 -20.33 2.90
N LEU A 199 27.50 -20.46 1.89
CA LEU A 199 28.95 -20.52 2.09
C LEU A 199 29.48 -19.24 2.75
N PRO A 200 30.53 -19.34 3.58
CA PRO A 200 31.20 -18.19 4.16
C PRO A 200 31.61 -17.17 3.09
N GLY A 201 31.44 -15.88 3.37
CA GLY A 201 31.79 -14.78 2.45
C GLY A 201 30.83 -14.55 1.28
N ARG A 202 29.85 -15.45 1.04
CA ARG A 202 28.78 -15.28 0.02
C ARG A 202 27.43 -14.87 0.59
N GLY A 203 27.32 -14.81 1.91
CA GLY A 203 26.14 -14.34 2.63
C GLY A 203 26.02 -12.82 2.59
N VAL A 204 24.79 -12.33 2.83
CA VAL A 204 24.56 -10.91 3.14
C VAL A 204 24.97 -10.62 4.59
N ALA A 205 25.07 -9.34 4.93
CA ALA A 205 25.37 -8.90 6.30
C ALA A 205 24.45 -9.57 7.35
N GLY A 206 25.04 -9.93 8.49
CA GLY A 206 24.32 -10.44 9.66
C GLY A 206 23.49 -9.35 10.36
N GLU A 207 22.72 -9.72 11.39
CA GLU A 207 21.91 -8.75 12.15
C GLU A 207 22.79 -7.66 12.80
N GLU A 208 23.84 -8.04 13.52
CA GLU A 208 24.76 -7.11 14.18
C GLU A 208 25.50 -6.22 13.17
N GLU A 209 26.05 -6.80 12.09
CA GLU A 209 26.72 -6.04 11.03
C GLU A 209 25.78 -5.01 10.38
N ALA A 210 24.52 -5.40 10.12
CA ALA A 210 23.53 -4.51 9.51
C ALA A 210 23.08 -3.38 10.46
N LEU A 211 23.01 -3.63 11.77
CA LEU A 211 22.71 -2.60 12.76
C LEU A 211 23.89 -1.66 12.98
N ALA A 212 25.12 -2.17 13.07
CA ALA A 212 26.32 -1.34 13.13
C ALA A 212 26.48 -0.46 11.88
N TRP A 213 26.16 -1.01 10.70
CA TRP A 213 26.07 -0.23 9.48
C TRP A 213 25.00 0.87 9.56
N LEU A 214 23.80 0.56 10.08
CA LEU A 214 22.74 1.54 10.25
C LEU A 214 23.19 2.68 11.17
N ASP A 215 23.84 2.37 12.28
CA ASP A 215 24.35 3.36 13.23
C ASP A 215 25.41 4.25 12.58
N GLY A 216 26.36 3.66 11.84
CA GLY A 216 27.35 4.41 11.06
C GLY A 216 26.71 5.31 10.02
N TRP A 217 25.72 4.80 9.28
CA TRP A 217 24.98 5.58 8.29
C TRP A 217 24.19 6.72 8.93
N LEU A 218 23.52 6.50 10.07
CA LEU A 218 22.82 7.55 10.82
C LEU A 218 23.78 8.61 11.33
N ALA A 219 24.99 8.23 11.75
CA ALA A 219 26.03 9.16 12.19
C ALA A 219 26.61 10.00 11.05
N GLU A 220 26.71 9.46 9.84
CA GLU A 220 27.15 10.18 8.64
C GLU A 220 26.03 11.07 8.06
N TYR A 221 24.83 10.49 7.91
CA TYR A 221 23.67 11.18 7.37
C TYR A 221 23.20 12.29 8.31
N ARG A 222 23.32 12.13 9.63
CA ARG A 222 22.93 13.14 10.63
C ARG A 222 21.50 13.68 10.42
N PRO A 223 20.47 12.81 10.49
CA PRO A 223 19.09 13.26 10.32
C PRO A 223 18.70 14.26 11.42
N THR A 224 17.86 15.24 11.10
CA THR A 224 17.36 16.25 12.07
C THR A 224 15.88 16.08 12.35
N VAL A 225 15.11 15.76 11.31
CA VAL A 225 13.66 15.51 11.33
C VAL A 225 13.36 14.21 10.60
N ALA A 226 12.35 13.48 11.06
CA ALA A 226 11.85 12.33 10.32
C ALA A 226 10.33 12.23 10.36
N MET A 227 9.75 11.72 9.26
CA MET A 227 8.36 11.28 9.26
C MET A 227 8.31 9.81 9.69
N TYR A 228 7.59 9.52 10.76
CA TYR A 228 7.34 8.17 11.24
C TYR A 228 5.98 7.68 10.74
N PHE A 229 5.95 6.53 10.06
CA PHE A 229 4.70 5.97 9.58
C PHE A 229 4.57 4.47 9.81
N SER A 230 3.36 4.07 10.20
CA SER A 230 2.96 2.68 10.38
C SER A 230 1.49 2.53 10.03
N GLY A 231 1.13 1.52 9.25
CA GLY A 231 -0.25 1.33 8.81
C GLY A 231 -0.46 0.18 7.82
N GLY A 232 -1.70 0.02 7.35
CA GLY A 232 -2.08 -0.97 6.34
C GLY A 232 -1.72 -0.53 4.92
N THR A 233 -1.88 -1.42 3.93
CA THR A 233 -1.59 -1.11 2.52
C THR A 233 -2.44 0.04 1.97
N THR A 234 -3.67 0.21 2.47
CA THR A 234 -4.61 1.24 2.04
C THR A 234 -4.34 2.61 2.66
N SER A 235 -3.49 2.71 3.69
CA SER A 235 -3.21 3.96 4.40
C SER A 235 -1.98 4.71 3.88
N ALA A 236 -1.25 4.16 2.89
CA ALA A 236 -0.02 4.75 2.35
C ALA A 236 -0.20 6.20 1.86
N TYR A 237 -1.40 6.57 1.38
CA TYR A 237 -1.71 7.94 0.95
C TYR A 237 -1.44 8.98 2.05
N GLN A 238 -1.64 8.61 3.33
CA GLN A 238 -1.43 9.50 4.47
C GLN A 238 0.02 9.95 4.58
N ALA A 239 0.97 9.05 4.31
CA ALA A 239 2.39 9.39 4.25
C ALA A 239 2.77 10.07 2.92
N ASN A 240 2.22 9.60 1.80
CA ASN A 240 2.56 10.13 0.47
C ASN A 240 2.22 11.61 0.31
N MET A 241 1.15 12.10 0.96
CA MET A 241 0.77 13.52 0.95
C MET A 241 1.83 14.46 1.54
N TRP A 242 2.75 13.95 2.38
CA TRP A 242 3.75 14.77 3.05
C TRP A 242 5.13 14.72 2.39
N LEU A 243 5.32 13.94 1.33
CA LEU A 243 6.66 13.70 0.75
C LEU A 243 7.30 14.97 0.17
N SER A 244 6.52 15.82 -0.52
CA SER A 244 7.03 17.08 -1.07
C SER A 244 7.42 18.05 0.05
N THR A 245 6.52 18.25 1.03
CA THR A 245 6.80 19.07 2.21
C THR A 245 8.06 18.60 2.93
N LEU A 246 8.19 17.29 3.17
CA LEU A 246 9.34 16.71 3.85
C LEU A 246 10.65 16.93 3.10
N ALA A 247 10.63 16.88 1.76
CA ALA A 247 11.80 17.10 0.92
C ALA A 247 12.26 18.57 0.88
N GLU A 248 11.38 19.51 1.24
CA GLU A 248 11.66 20.96 1.23
C GLU A 248 12.03 21.51 2.62
N LEU A 249 11.98 20.69 3.68
CA LEU A 249 12.36 21.13 5.04
C LEU A 249 13.86 21.41 5.14
N GLU A 250 14.21 22.34 6.02
CA GLU A 250 15.60 22.60 6.37
C GLU A 250 16.20 21.42 7.16
N GLY A 251 17.45 21.07 6.83
CA GLY A 251 18.20 20.00 7.47
C GLY A 251 18.23 18.73 6.63
N ARG A 252 18.14 17.57 7.28
CA ARG A 252 18.30 16.26 6.64
C ARG A 252 17.13 15.36 7.00
N PRO A 253 16.05 15.35 6.18
CA PRO A 253 14.84 14.59 6.47
C PRO A 253 15.04 13.08 6.31
N LEU A 254 14.33 12.29 7.10
CA LEU A 254 14.32 10.83 7.02
C LEU A 254 12.88 10.29 7.04
N ILE A 255 12.60 9.19 6.35
CA ILE A 255 11.32 8.46 6.50
C ILE A 255 11.59 7.18 7.28
N VAL A 256 10.90 7.03 8.42
CA VAL A 256 10.99 5.85 9.28
C VAL A 256 9.69 5.05 9.17
N LEU A 257 9.80 3.81 8.67
CA LEU A 257 8.66 2.90 8.50
C LEU A 257 8.74 1.71 9.47
N ARG A 258 7.59 1.10 9.77
CA ARG A 258 7.53 -0.12 10.60
C ARG A 258 7.16 -1.38 9.82
N GLU A 259 6.45 -1.26 8.71
CA GLU A 259 6.04 -2.37 7.87
C GLU A 259 6.93 -2.50 6.64
N ARG A 260 7.55 -3.67 6.45
CA ARG A 260 8.47 -3.93 5.32
C ARG A 260 7.81 -3.70 3.96
N PHE A 261 6.52 -4.05 3.83
CA PHE A 261 5.77 -3.84 2.59
C PHE A 261 5.55 -2.35 2.27
N MET A 262 5.55 -1.48 3.29
CA MET A 262 5.26 -0.05 3.14
C MET A 262 6.36 0.67 2.35
N VAL A 263 7.61 0.18 2.40
CA VAL A 263 8.74 0.74 1.62
C VAL A 263 8.41 0.84 0.12
N GLN A 264 7.63 -0.11 -0.41
CA GLN A 264 7.24 -0.12 -1.83
C GLN A 264 5.90 0.60 -2.10
N LYS A 265 5.27 1.15 -1.05
CA LYS A 265 4.03 1.94 -1.14
C LYS A 265 4.27 3.43 -1.00
N ILE A 266 5.44 3.84 -0.51
CA ILE A 266 5.86 5.23 -0.53
C ILE A 266 6.13 5.65 -1.98
N ASP A 267 5.56 6.76 -2.43
CA ASP A 267 5.76 7.27 -3.79
C ASP A 267 7.21 7.74 -4.02
N ALA A 268 7.54 8.15 -5.25
CA ALA A 268 8.87 8.61 -5.59
C ALA A 268 9.28 9.81 -4.71
N THR A 269 10.45 9.70 -4.08
CA THR A 269 11.04 10.73 -3.23
C THR A 269 12.55 10.54 -3.22
N ASP A 270 13.30 11.60 -2.96
CA ASP A 270 14.75 11.56 -2.75
C ASP A 270 15.09 11.43 -1.26
N VAL A 271 14.10 11.57 -0.38
CA VAL A 271 14.27 11.40 1.06
C VAL A 271 14.66 9.95 1.37
N PRO A 272 15.72 9.72 2.17
CA PRO A 272 16.09 8.38 2.63
C PRO A 272 14.95 7.68 3.36
N ILE A 273 14.79 6.38 3.13
CA ILE A 273 13.77 5.55 3.80
C ILE A 273 14.44 4.41 4.54
N VAL A 274 14.15 4.30 5.83
CA VAL A 274 14.55 3.16 6.67
C VAL A 274 13.29 2.54 7.28
N CYS A 275 13.08 1.26 7.02
CA CYS A 275 12.08 0.45 7.70
C CYS A 275 12.74 -0.34 8.83
N ILE A 276 12.27 -0.14 10.06
CA ILE A 276 12.78 -0.80 11.27
C ILE A 276 11.62 -1.61 11.91
N PRO A 277 11.45 -2.90 11.59
CA PRO A 277 10.29 -3.66 12.04
C PRO A 277 10.31 -3.98 13.54
N LYS A 278 11.47 -4.41 14.08
CA LYS A 278 11.60 -4.78 15.50
C LYS A 278 11.72 -3.53 16.38
N VAL A 279 11.04 -3.55 17.53
CA VAL A 279 11.07 -2.42 18.48
C VAL A 279 12.44 -2.22 19.11
N SER A 280 13.19 -3.28 19.39
CA SER A 280 14.55 -3.18 19.92
C SER A 280 15.47 -2.41 18.98
N HIS A 281 15.39 -2.70 17.68
CA HIS A 281 16.17 -2.01 16.65
C HIS A 281 15.74 -0.55 16.45
N LEU A 282 14.49 -0.21 16.76
CA LEU A 282 14.01 1.17 16.67
C LEU A 282 14.72 2.10 17.66
N MET A 283 15.20 1.56 18.79
CA MET A 283 15.89 2.35 19.82
C MET A 283 17.25 2.89 19.33
N HIS A 284 17.81 2.36 18.24
CA HIS A 284 19.03 2.92 17.61
C HIS A 284 18.84 4.39 17.19
N LEU A 285 17.60 4.83 16.91
CA LEU A 285 17.33 6.24 16.61
C LEU A 285 17.67 7.17 17.77
N GLU A 286 17.66 6.68 19.02
CA GLU A 286 17.99 7.45 20.23
C GLU A 286 19.41 8.00 20.20
N HIS A 287 20.34 7.25 19.60
CA HIS A 287 21.77 7.57 19.53
C HIS A 287 22.14 8.39 18.30
N SER A 288 21.17 8.67 17.42
CA SER A 288 21.38 9.49 16.22
C SER A 288 21.27 10.99 16.54
N THR A 289 21.48 11.84 15.52
CA THR A 289 21.23 13.29 15.65
C THR A 289 19.75 13.68 15.53
N LEU A 290 18.86 12.72 15.25
CA LEU A 290 17.44 12.97 15.05
C LEU A 290 16.83 13.68 16.27
N LYS A 291 15.96 14.66 16.03
CA LYS A 291 15.31 15.46 17.09
C LYS A 291 13.80 15.39 17.04
N VAL A 292 13.22 15.39 15.84
CA VAL A 292 11.77 15.50 15.65
C VAL A 292 11.23 14.31 14.87
N LEU A 293 10.15 13.71 15.38
CA LEU A 293 9.33 12.73 14.67
C LEU A 293 7.95 13.30 14.36
N LEU A 294 7.63 13.38 13.07
CA LEU A 294 6.36 13.82 12.54
C LEU A 294 5.44 12.61 12.27
N HIS A 295 4.19 12.66 12.73
CA HIS A 295 3.24 11.55 12.66
C HIS A 295 2.00 11.94 11.85
N PRO A 296 1.85 11.47 10.60
CA PRO A 296 0.69 11.80 9.77
C PRO A 296 -0.57 10.98 10.12
N ALA A 297 -0.43 9.97 10.99
CA ALA A 297 -1.53 9.12 11.42
C ALA A 297 -1.31 8.54 12.83
N ASN A 298 -2.42 8.25 13.50
CA ASN A 298 -2.43 7.54 14.77
C ASN A 298 -2.41 6.03 14.50
N SER A 299 -1.30 5.37 14.81
CA SER A 299 -1.16 3.92 14.65
C SER A 299 -0.81 3.26 15.98
N GLY A 300 -1.25 2.01 16.20
CA GLY A 300 -0.94 1.31 17.45
C GLY A 300 0.56 1.18 17.75
N LYS A 301 1.42 1.11 16.70
CA LYS A 301 2.88 1.03 16.85
C LYS A 301 3.54 2.38 17.13
N THR A 302 2.82 3.49 17.08
CA THR A 302 3.37 4.82 17.40
C THR A 302 3.83 4.89 18.85
N SER A 303 3.11 4.22 19.76
CA SER A 303 3.49 4.05 21.17
C SER A 303 4.91 3.51 21.38
N GLN A 304 5.46 2.77 20.42
CA GLN A 304 6.80 2.19 20.52
C GLN A 304 7.91 3.21 20.25
N ALA A 305 7.66 4.19 19.37
CA ALA A 305 8.61 5.27 19.08
C ALA A 305 8.57 6.36 20.15
N LEU A 306 7.39 6.61 20.75
CA LEU A 306 7.19 7.57 21.85
C LEU A 306 8.03 7.27 23.11
N ARG A 307 8.62 6.08 23.19
CA ARG A 307 9.50 5.67 24.30
C ARG A 307 10.89 6.28 24.24
N ILE A 308 11.29 6.90 23.12
CA ILE A 308 12.64 7.43 22.93
C ILE A 308 12.70 8.85 23.53
N PRO A 309 13.32 9.04 24.71
CA PRO A 309 13.24 10.30 25.46
C PRO A 309 14.01 11.44 24.79
N THR A 310 14.90 11.16 23.84
CA THR A 310 15.67 12.17 23.11
C THR A 310 14.87 12.82 21.98
N LEU A 311 13.75 12.23 21.54
CA LEU A 311 12.96 12.67 20.40
C LEU A 311 11.69 13.42 20.83
N LYS A 312 11.39 14.52 20.15
CA LYS A 312 10.11 15.23 20.26
C LYS A 312 9.16 14.76 19.16
N HIS A 313 7.88 14.65 19.48
CA HIS A 313 6.89 14.07 18.60
C HIS A 313 5.76 15.06 18.28
N ALA A 314 5.51 15.29 16.99
CA ALA A 314 4.40 16.12 16.54
C ALA A 314 3.39 15.28 15.73
N PHE A 315 2.12 15.33 16.11
CA PHE A 315 1.04 14.79 15.28
C PHE A 315 0.63 15.83 14.24
N ILE A 316 0.80 15.50 12.95
CA ILE A 316 0.52 16.41 11.84
C ILE A 316 -0.73 16.02 11.05
N ASN A 317 -1.30 14.84 11.34
CA ASN A 317 -2.47 14.29 10.65
C ASN A 317 -2.27 14.18 9.12
N HIS A 318 -3.33 13.87 8.37
CA HIS A 318 -3.30 13.76 6.90
C HIS A 318 -4.41 14.55 6.19
N GLY A 319 -5.23 15.28 6.95
CA GLY A 319 -6.32 16.10 6.44
C GLY A 319 -7.06 16.78 7.58
N GLU A 320 -7.65 17.94 7.31
CA GLU A 320 -8.41 18.70 8.30
C GLU A 320 -9.90 18.68 7.97
N SER A 321 -10.75 18.31 8.93
CA SER A 321 -12.19 18.18 8.72
C SER A 321 -12.97 18.60 9.95
N ASP A 322 -14.26 18.88 9.79
CA ASP A 322 -15.15 19.24 10.89
C ASP A 322 -15.60 18.04 11.74
N LYS A 323 -15.24 16.81 11.35
CA LYS A 323 -15.63 15.60 12.08
C LYS A 323 -14.87 15.49 13.40
N LEU A 324 -15.54 15.01 14.45
CA LEU A 324 -14.92 14.74 15.75
C LEU A 324 -13.73 13.78 15.67
N SER A 325 -13.68 12.91 14.66
CA SER A 325 -12.53 12.05 14.40
C SER A 325 -11.21 12.81 14.19
N SER A 326 -11.26 14.10 13.80
CA SER A 326 -10.07 14.96 13.69
C SER A 326 -9.46 15.32 15.04
N CYS A 327 -10.23 15.28 16.14
CA CYS A 327 -9.76 15.58 17.50
C CYS A 327 -9.70 14.30 18.36
N ASN A 328 -9.02 13.27 17.86
CA ASN A 328 -8.94 11.99 18.55
C ASN A 328 -8.14 12.09 19.89
N PRO A 329 -8.64 11.52 21.01
CA PRO A 329 -7.92 11.51 22.29
C PRO A 329 -6.52 10.90 22.27
N TYR A 330 -6.18 10.10 21.26
CA TYR A 330 -4.82 9.59 21.04
C TYR A 330 -3.79 10.71 20.86
N ALA A 331 -4.22 11.90 20.42
CA ALA A 331 -3.36 13.06 20.23
C ALA A 331 -2.62 13.52 21.50
N LYS A 332 -3.12 13.14 22.69
CA LYS A 332 -2.45 13.36 23.99
C LYS A 332 -1.07 12.72 24.11
N ALA A 333 -0.80 11.71 23.29
CA ALA A 333 0.45 10.96 23.37
C ALA A 333 1.65 11.72 22.79
N TYR A 334 1.42 12.81 22.05
CA TYR A 334 2.44 13.58 21.36
C TYR A 334 2.86 14.82 22.17
N ASP A 335 4.08 15.30 21.95
CA ASP A 335 4.54 16.56 22.55
C ASP A 335 3.78 17.77 21.98
N GLN A 336 3.44 17.73 20.69
CA GLN A 336 2.67 18.77 20.03
C GLN A 336 1.66 18.18 19.04
N VAL A 337 0.57 18.92 18.82
CA VAL A 337 -0.43 18.66 17.79
C VAL A 337 -0.42 19.81 16.81
N TRP A 338 -0.06 19.53 15.57
CA TRP A 338 0.06 20.54 14.54
C TRP A 338 -1.19 20.57 13.69
N VAL A 339 -1.78 21.75 13.60
CA VAL A 339 -3.09 21.97 12.98
C VAL A 339 -3.00 22.97 11.83
N ALA A 340 -4.00 22.93 10.95
CA ALA A 340 -4.03 23.81 9.79
C ALA A 340 -4.24 25.30 10.16
N GLY A 341 -5.04 25.59 11.18
CA GLY A 341 -5.33 26.96 11.59
C GLY A 341 -6.23 27.03 12.83
N GLU A 342 -6.62 28.24 13.17
CA GLU A 342 -7.39 28.58 14.37
C GLU A 342 -8.63 27.70 14.58
N ALA A 343 -9.38 27.39 13.52
CA ALA A 343 -10.60 26.59 13.65
C ALA A 343 -10.32 25.17 14.19
N ALA A 344 -9.19 24.58 13.83
CA ALA A 344 -8.80 23.25 14.31
C ALA A 344 -8.32 23.30 15.76
N ARG A 345 -7.59 24.35 16.14
CA ARG A 345 -7.21 24.61 17.54
C ARG A 345 -8.44 24.75 18.43
N GLU A 346 -9.41 25.53 17.98
CA GLU A 346 -10.68 25.71 18.67
C GLU A 346 -11.44 24.38 18.85
N ARG A 347 -11.41 23.49 17.85
CA ARG A 347 -12.01 22.15 18.00
C ARG A 347 -11.34 21.32 19.09
N TYR A 348 -10.01 21.36 19.21
CA TYR A 348 -9.31 20.69 20.31
C TYR A 348 -9.72 21.25 21.68
N ARG A 349 -9.84 22.58 21.78
CA ARG A 349 -10.30 23.27 23.00
C ARG A 349 -11.73 22.86 23.39
N LEU A 350 -12.65 22.84 22.42
CA LEU A 350 -14.06 22.49 22.64
C LEU A 350 -14.29 21.00 22.89
N ALA A 351 -13.47 20.13 22.29
CA ALA A 351 -13.62 18.68 22.44
C ALA A 351 -13.14 18.15 23.80
N GLU A 352 -12.38 18.96 24.55
CA GLU A 352 -11.87 18.64 25.90
C GLU A 352 -11.19 17.25 25.99
N VAL A 353 -10.51 16.84 24.91
CA VAL A 353 -9.89 15.50 24.82
C VAL A 353 -8.61 15.34 25.64
N GLY A 354 -8.20 16.41 26.34
CA GLY A 354 -7.05 16.49 27.24
C GLY A 354 -5.73 16.87 26.57
N VAL A 355 -5.77 17.55 25.42
CA VAL A 355 -4.60 18.20 24.79
C VAL A 355 -4.57 19.66 25.26
N ASP A 356 -3.46 20.09 25.85
CA ASP A 356 -3.30 21.47 26.30
C ASP A 356 -3.14 22.42 25.11
N ASP A 357 -3.75 23.60 25.18
CA ASP A 357 -3.72 24.60 24.10
C ASP A 357 -2.30 25.07 23.74
N LYS A 358 -1.39 25.12 24.71
CA LYS A 358 0.03 25.45 24.50
C LYS A 358 0.76 24.44 23.60
N ASP A 359 0.25 23.21 23.51
CA ASP A 359 0.84 22.12 22.73
C ASP A 359 0.19 22.01 21.33
N VAL A 360 -0.80 22.87 21.03
CA VAL A 360 -1.41 22.98 19.70
C VAL A 360 -0.71 24.08 18.90
N VAL A 361 -0.14 23.72 17.75
CA VAL A 361 0.65 24.62 16.90
C VAL A 361 0.01 24.79 15.53
N GLU A 362 -0.29 26.01 15.14
CA GLU A 362 -0.90 26.34 13.85
C GLU A 362 0.18 26.47 12.76
N VAL A 363 0.23 25.49 11.85
CA VAL A 363 1.28 25.39 10.83
C VAL A 363 0.76 25.55 9.40
N GLY A 364 -0.56 25.54 9.18
CA GLY A 364 -1.13 25.53 7.83
C GLY A 364 -1.11 24.16 7.17
N ARG A 365 -1.34 24.13 5.85
CA ARG A 365 -1.32 22.91 5.04
C ARG A 365 -0.37 23.06 3.85
N PRO A 366 0.94 22.82 4.03
CA PRO A 366 1.94 22.95 2.96
C PRO A 366 1.72 22.00 1.77
N GLN A 367 0.87 20.98 1.90
CA GLN A 367 0.49 20.11 0.80
C GLN A 367 -0.38 20.82 -0.25
N LEU A 368 -1.01 21.94 0.11
CA LEU A 368 -1.94 22.66 -0.76
C LEU A 368 -1.25 23.61 -1.73
N THR A 369 0.07 23.77 -1.67
CA THR A 369 0.85 24.62 -2.60
C THR A 369 0.53 24.40 -4.08
N PRO A 370 0.24 23.16 -4.57
CA PRO A 370 -0.12 22.95 -5.98
C PRO A 370 -1.54 23.40 -6.37
N VAL A 371 -2.40 23.78 -5.41
CA VAL A 371 -3.79 24.18 -5.69
C VAL A 371 -3.81 25.63 -6.17
N ARG A 372 -4.39 25.87 -7.34
CA ARG A 372 -4.46 27.17 -8.01
C ARG A 372 -5.67 27.99 -7.54
N HIS A 373 -5.49 29.30 -7.42
CA HIS A 373 -6.56 30.22 -7.02
C HIS A 373 -7.61 30.41 -8.11
N ALA A 374 -8.78 30.92 -7.73
CA ALA A 374 -9.81 31.38 -8.65
C ALA A 374 -9.22 32.42 -9.63
N GLY A 375 -9.49 32.26 -10.94
CA GLY A 375 -9.02 33.18 -11.98
C GLY A 375 -7.61 32.89 -12.55
N GLU A 376 -6.82 32.00 -11.95
CA GLU A 376 -5.48 31.64 -12.47
C GLU A 376 -5.51 30.67 -13.66
N ARG A 377 -6.69 30.12 -13.97
CA ARG A 377 -6.88 29.32 -15.18
C ARG A 377 -7.01 30.27 -16.37
N ALA A 378 -6.02 30.28 -17.26
CA ALA A 378 -6.24 30.77 -18.62
C ALA A 378 -7.41 29.95 -19.19
N ALA A 379 -8.53 30.59 -19.51
CA ALA A 379 -9.69 29.94 -20.10
C ALA A 379 -9.25 29.20 -21.38
N GLY A 380 -8.97 27.91 -21.23
CA GLY A 380 -8.40 27.07 -22.26
C GLY A 380 -9.48 26.68 -23.24
N GLY A 381 -9.67 27.52 -24.26
CA GLY A 381 -10.31 27.15 -25.52
C GLY A 381 -11.77 27.54 -25.68
N GLY A 382 -12.18 28.76 -25.32
CA GLY A 382 -13.42 29.38 -25.83
C GLY A 382 -14.75 28.65 -25.57
N ASP A 383 -14.75 27.57 -24.79
CA ASP A 383 -15.93 26.77 -24.47
C ASP A 383 -16.61 27.37 -23.24
N GLU A 384 -17.85 27.85 -23.38
CA GLU A 384 -18.65 28.48 -22.30
C GLU A 384 -19.05 27.50 -21.17
N ARG A 385 -18.42 26.32 -21.09
CA ARG A 385 -18.77 25.24 -20.17
C ARG A 385 -18.04 25.39 -18.84
N LEU A 386 -18.80 25.16 -17.78
CA LEU A 386 -18.34 25.17 -16.40
C LEU A 386 -18.01 23.75 -15.94
N THR A 387 -16.83 23.54 -15.37
CA THR A 387 -16.39 22.25 -14.86
C THR A 387 -16.74 22.09 -13.39
N VAL A 388 -17.65 21.15 -13.10
CA VAL A 388 -18.06 20.78 -11.74
C VAL A 388 -17.30 19.53 -11.30
N LEU A 389 -16.63 19.59 -10.16
CA LEU A 389 -16.10 18.40 -9.49
C LEU A 389 -17.11 17.92 -8.45
N TYR A 390 -17.63 16.71 -8.62
CA TYR A 390 -18.36 16.00 -7.57
C TYR A 390 -17.42 14.98 -6.90
N ALA A 391 -17.00 15.26 -5.67
CA ALA A 391 -16.05 14.45 -4.91
C ALA A 391 -16.63 14.08 -3.53
N PRO A 392 -17.52 13.08 -3.45
CA PRO A 392 -18.14 12.68 -2.19
C PRO A 392 -17.23 11.79 -1.33
N THR A 393 -17.49 11.77 -0.02
CA THR A 393 -16.90 10.81 0.92
C THR A 393 -17.49 9.40 0.77
N TRP A 394 -16.90 8.46 1.50
CA TRP A 394 -17.42 7.10 1.70
C TRP A 394 -18.19 7.01 3.04
N GLU A 395 -18.77 5.86 3.30
CA GLU A 395 -19.71 5.61 4.41
C GLU A 395 -19.12 5.83 5.81
N GLY A 396 -17.79 5.87 5.93
CA GLY A 396 -17.11 5.96 7.21
C GLY A 396 -17.16 4.62 7.97
N PHE A 397 -16.57 4.63 9.16
CA PHE A 397 -16.61 3.48 10.08
C PHE A 397 -17.76 3.57 11.10
N THR A 398 -18.46 4.70 11.14
CA THR A 398 -19.58 4.98 12.05
C THR A 398 -20.88 5.09 11.25
N ASP A 399 -22.01 4.80 11.90
CA ASP A 399 -23.33 4.94 11.30
C ASP A 399 -23.89 6.38 11.39
N ASP A 400 -23.00 7.37 11.56
CA ASP A 400 -23.40 8.76 11.72
C ASP A 400 -24.10 9.26 10.43
N PRO A 401 -25.26 9.93 10.55
CA PRO A 401 -25.95 10.50 9.40
C PRO A 401 -25.09 11.58 8.76
N GLY A 402 -25.16 11.71 7.43
CA GLY A 402 -24.34 12.70 6.71
C GLY A 402 -22.95 12.22 6.31
N ASN A 403 -22.59 10.97 6.59
CA ASN A 403 -21.22 10.50 6.34
C ASN A 403 -20.83 10.48 4.86
N THR A 404 -21.79 10.27 3.95
CA THR A 404 -21.62 10.34 2.49
C THR A 404 -22.90 10.82 1.80
N SER A 405 -22.75 11.58 0.72
CA SER A 405 -23.84 11.99 -0.16
C SER A 405 -24.20 10.93 -1.21
N VAL A 406 -23.35 9.92 -1.44
CA VAL A 406 -23.51 8.93 -2.52
C VAL A 406 -24.83 8.17 -2.43
N LEU A 407 -25.23 7.79 -1.21
CA LEU A 407 -26.40 6.94 -0.98
C LEU A 407 -27.73 7.65 -1.25
N THR A 408 -27.89 8.88 -0.75
CA THR A 408 -29.19 9.57 -0.67
C THR A 408 -29.33 10.71 -1.67
N ALA A 409 -28.23 11.30 -2.13
CA ALA A 409 -28.25 12.50 -2.97
C ALA A 409 -27.50 12.35 -4.30
N GLY A 410 -26.48 11.47 -4.36
CA GLY A 410 -25.51 11.46 -5.45
C GLY A 410 -26.12 11.29 -6.84
N GLU A 411 -27.10 10.39 -7.02
CA GLU A 411 -27.77 10.22 -8.31
C GLU A 411 -28.59 11.45 -8.72
N ASN A 412 -29.24 12.13 -7.78
CA ASN A 412 -30.06 13.31 -8.08
C ASN A 412 -29.17 14.49 -8.45
N ILE A 413 -28.12 14.73 -7.67
CA ILE A 413 -27.11 15.76 -7.96
C ILE A 413 -26.52 15.55 -9.36
N VAL A 414 -26.10 14.31 -9.67
CA VAL A 414 -25.55 14.00 -11.00
C VAL A 414 -26.59 14.21 -12.10
N ARG A 415 -27.85 13.81 -11.92
CA ARG A 415 -28.90 14.07 -12.93
C ARG A 415 -29.12 15.57 -13.18
N VAL A 416 -29.15 16.40 -12.13
CA VAL A 416 -29.34 17.85 -12.26
C VAL A 416 -28.11 18.51 -12.89
N LEU A 417 -26.90 18.06 -12.56
CA LEU A 417 -25.68 18.56 -13.19
C LEU A 417 -25.61 18.20 -14.68
N LEU A 418 -26.04 16.98 -15.05
CA LEU A 418 -26.04 16.50 -16.43
C LEU A 418 -27.18 17.08 -17.28
N SER A 419 -28.21 17.70 -16.69
CA SER A 419 -29.29 18.35 -17.45
C SER A 419 -28.90 19.72 -17.99
N ASP A 420 -27.83 20.32 -17.49
CA ASP A 420 -27.30 21.59 -17.98
C ASP A 420 -26.23 21.34 -19.07
N PRO A 421 -26.49 21.72 -20.35
CA PRO A 421 -25.57 21.46 -21.46
C PRO A 421 -24.27 22.28 -21.39
N LYS A 422 -24.24 23.30 -20.51
CA LYS A 422 -23.05 24.12 -20.24
C LYS A 422 -22.26 23.62 -19.03
N VAL A 423 -22.49 22.38 -18.57
CA VAL A 423 -21.72 21.75 -17.48
C VAL A 423 -20.87 20.59 -18.00
N ARG A 424 -19.61 20.57 -17.59
CA ARG A 424 -18.73 19.40 -17.63
C ARG A 424 -18.68 18.82 -16.21
N LEU A 425 -18.90 17.52 -16.05
CA LEU A 425 -18.92 16.87 -14.73
C LEU A 425 -17.70 15.98 -14.57
N LEU A 426 -16.90 16.23 -13.54
CA LEU A 426 -15.85 15.33 -13.06
C LEU A 426 -16.36 14.62 -11.81
N TYR A 427 -16.62 13.32 -11.88
CA TYR A 427 -17.00 12.52 -10.73
C TYR A 427 -15.78 11.78 -10.18
N LYS A 428 -15.36 12.11 -8.96
CA LYS A 428 -14.22 11.46 -8.27
C LYS A 428 -14.70 10.76 -6.99
N PRO A 429 -15.14 9.50 -7.07
CA PRO A 429 -15.58 8.75 -5.89
C PRO A 429 -14.40 8.44 -4.95
N HIS A 430 -14.70 8.28 -3.67
CA HIS A 430 -13.70 7.82 -2.71
C HIS A 430 -13.30 6.35 -2.98
N PRO A 431 -12.01 5.96 -2.89
CA PRO A 431 -11.58 4.58 -3.19
C PRO A 431 -12.20 3.50 -2.30
N MET A 432 -12.66 3.87 -1.11
CA MET A 432 -13.33 2.99 -0.15
C MET A 432 -14.86 2.97 -0.28
N THR A 433 -15.47 3.70 -1.22
CA THR A 433 -16.93 3.70 -1.36
C THR A 433 -17.45 2.28 -1.61
N GLY A 434 -18.35 1.81 -0.74
CA GLY A 434 -18.90 0.46 -0.78
C GLY A 434 -18.10 -0.59 -0.01
N SER A 435 -17.05 -0.20 0.72
CA SER A 435 -16.24 -1.14 1.51
C SER A 435 -16.94 -1.58 2.80
N ILE A 436 -17.86 -0.76 3.32
CA ILE A 436 -18.63 -1.05 4.54
C ILE A 436 -20.09 -1.27 4.20
N ASP A 437 -20.73 -0.39 3.40
CA ASP A 437 -22.11 -0.57 2.95
C ASP A 437 -22.17 -0.91 1.45
N PRO A 438 -22.51 -2.16 1.09
CA PRO A 438 -22.66 -2.56 -0.31
C PRO A 438 -23.66 -1.71 -1.12
N ARG A 439 -24.62 -1.06 -0.46
CA ARG A 439 -25.58 -0.13 -1.10
C ARG A 439 -24.88 1.11 -1.63
N ALA A 440 -23.86 1.62 -0.94
CA ALA A 440 -23.08 2.77 -1.39
C ALA A 440 -22.26 2.41 -2.63
N GLY A 441 -21.65 1.22 -2.64
CA GLY A 441 -20.98 0.69 -3.83
C GLY A 441 -21.93 0.47 -5.00
N ALA A 442 -23.20 0.09 -4.75
CA ALA A 442 -24.21 -0.01 -5.79
C ALA A 442 -24.63 1.37 -6.34
N ALA A 443 -24.77 2.38 -5.48
CA ALA A 443 -25.06 3.75 -5.87
C ALA A 443 -23.92 4.38 -6.67
N ASP A 444 -22.67 4.24 -6.23
CA ASP A 444 -21.47 4.67 -6.98
C ASP A 444 -21.46 4.08 -8.40
N ARG A 445 -21.70 2.77 -8.55
CA ARG A 445 -21.79 2.15 -9.89
C ARG A 445 -22.88 2.77 -10.76
N ARG A 446 -24.04 3.12 -10.19
CA ARG A 446 -25.13 3.80 -10.92
C ARG A 446 -24.72 5.22 -11.32
N ILE A 447 -24.08 5.97 -10.42
CA ILE A 447 -23.56 7.32 -10.70
C ILE A 447 -22.53 7.27 -11.83
N ARG A 448 -21.55 6.37 -11.77
CA ARG A 448 -20.55 6.16 -12.84
C ARG A 448 -21.24 5.86 -14.17
N ALA A 449 -22.25 5.00 -14.17
CA ALA A 449 -23.00 4.68 -15.38
C ALA A 449 -23.74 5.90 -15.96
N LEU A 450 -24.30 6.77 -15.12
CA LEU A 450 -24.93 8.03 -15.56
C LEU A 450 -23.90 8.96 -16.22
N VAL A 451 -22.76 9.18 -15.57
CA VAL A 451 -21.69 10.06 -16.06
C VAL A 451 -21.11 9.54 -17.37
N LEU A 452 -20.81 8.24 -17.45
CA LEU A 452 -20.26 7.61 -18.67
C LEU A 452 -21.27 7.64 -19.83
N ARG A 453 -22.56 7.42 -19.56
CA ARG A 453 -23.61 7.50 -20.59
C ARG A 453 -23.74 8.91 -21.15
N ALA A 454 -23.73 9.93 -20.29
CA ALA A 454 -23.78 11.32 -20.73
C ALA A 454 -22.52 11.72 -21.51
N GLY A 455 -21.34 11.26 -21.06
CA GLY A 455 -20.06 11.51 -21.75
C GLY A 455 -19.90 10.80 -23.10
N ALA A 456 -20.75 9.82 -23.42
CA ALA A 456 -20.77 9.08 -24.69
C ALA A 456 -21.88 9.57 -25.66
N GLY A 457 -22.59 10.65 -25.33
CA GLY A 457 -23.69 11.18 -26.13
C GLY A 457 -23.27 11.70 -27.52
N GLN A 458 -24.22 11.71 -28.46
CA GLN A 458 -24.01 12.28 -29.80
C GLN A 458 -23.69 13.78 -29.69
N GLY A 459 -22.54 14.21 -30.23
CA GLY A 459 -22.07 15.59 -30.17
C GLY A 459 -20.82 15.83 -29.31
N CYS A 460 -20.28 14.80 -28.65
CA CYS A 460 -18.98 14.93 -27.98
C CYS A 460 -17.85 14.99 -29.03
N PRO A 461 -16.97 16.01 -29.01
CA PRO A 461 -15.82 16.07 -29.91
C PRO A 461 -14.95 14.82 -29.76
N GLN A 462 -14.40 14.32 -30.86
CA GLN A 462 -13.37 13.29 -30.76
C GLN A 462 -12.15 13.86 -30.05
N PRO A 463 -11.44 13.06 -29.22
CA PRO A 463 -10.16 13.48 -28.67
C PRO A 463 -9.20 13.87 -29.79
N ASP A 464 -8.46 14.96 -29.58
CA ASP A 464 -7.40 15.37 -30.50
C ASP A 464 -6.30 14.29 -30.54
N PRO A 465 -5.99 13.71 -31.73
CA PRO A 465 -4.90 12.75 -31.88
C PRO A 465 -3.56 13.25 -31.37
N GLU A 466 -3.25 14.55 -31.50
CA GLU A 466 -1.99 15.12 -31.00
C GLU A 466 -1.96 15.12 -29.46
N ALA A 467 -3.07 15.46 -28.81
CA ALA A 467 -3.20 15.40 -27.36
C ALA A 467 -3.13 13.96 -26.81
N LEU A 468 -3.70 12.98 -27.53
CA LEU A 468 -3.55 11.57 -27.19
C LEU A 468 -2.09 11.10 -27.28
N ALA A 469 -1.39 11.46 -28.35
CA ALA A 469 0.03 11.14 -28.52
C ALA A 469 0.90 11.81 -27.42
N ALA A 470 0.60 13.05 -27.05
CA ALA A 470 1.26 13.74 -25.95
C ALA A 470 1.04 13.05 -24.60
N LEU A 471 -0.17 12.54 -24.35
CA LEU A 471 -0.48 11.76 -23.14
C LEU A 471 0.26 10.41 -23.13
N GLU A 472 0.35 9.72 -24.26
CA GLU A 472 1.14 8.48 -24.37
C GLU A 472 2.62 8.73 -24.06
N GLU A 473 3.19 9.81 -24.62
CA GLU A 473 4.58 10.20 -24.35
C GLU A 473 4.80 10.60 -22.88
N ALA A 474 3.93 11.44 -22.32
CA ALA A 474 4.02 11.82 -20.91
C ALA A 474 3.87 10.61 -19.99
N THR A 475 3.04 9.63 -20.36
CA THR A 475 2.89 8.37 -19.64
C THR A 475 4.17 7.57 -19.67
N ARG A 476 4.80 7.43 -20.84
CA ARG A 476 6.09 6.73 -21.00
C ARG A 476 7.17 7.37 -20.12
N VAL A 477 7.33 8.69 -20.17
CA VAL A 477 8.35 9.43 -19.38
C VAL A 477 8.10 9.26 -17.88
N LEU A 478 6.86 9.43 -17.42
CA LEU A 478 6.51 9.26 -16.01
C LEU A 478 6.74 7.81 -15.55
N GLU A 479 6.38 6.83 -16.37
CA GLU A 479 6.67 5.43 -16.09
C GLU A 479 8.17 5.16 -16.02
N GLU A 480 8.99 5.67 -16.94
CA GLU A 480 10.44 5.49 -16.91
C GLU A 480 11.06 6.04 -15.61
N LEU A 481 10.60 7.20 -15.12
CA LEU A 481 11.09 7.80 -13.87
C LEU A 481 10.61 7.07 -12.59
N THR A 482 9.41 6.49 -12.65
CA THR A 482 8.77 5.81 -11.50
C THR A 482 8.99 4.30 -11.48
N ARG A 483 9.37 3.69 -12.61
CA ARG A 483 9.65 2.26 -12.73
C ARG A 483 10.88 1.93 -11.91
N ALA A 484 10.72 1.00 -10.97
CA ALA A 484 11.83 0.33 -10.36
C ALA A 484 12.17 -0.88 -11.24
N ASP A 485 13.41 -0.97 -11.74
CA ASP A 485 13.91 -2.15 -12.47
C ASP A 485 14.05 -3.34 -11.53
N LEU A 486 12.91 -3.92 -11.17
CA LEU A 486 12.77 -5.01 -10.22
C LEU A 486 12.24 -6.23 -10.94
N ARG A 487 12.95 -7.35 -10.78
CA ARG A 487 12.43 -8.65 -11.20
C ARG A 487 11.16 -8.97 -10.44
N GLN A 488 10.20 -9.63 -11.10
CA GLN A 488 8.90 -10.03 -10.52
C GLN A 488 9.01 -10.76 -9.17
N HIS A 489 10.12 -11.46 -8.93
CA HIS A 489 10.38 -12.25 -7.71
C HIS A 489 11.57 -11.71 -6.88
N ALA A 490 11.93 -10.45 -7.07
CA ALA A 490 12.96 -9.79 -6.28
C ALA A 490 12.56 -9.76 -4.79
N ASP A 491 13.42 -10.31 -3.94
CA ASP A 491 13.32 -10.19 -2.49
C ASP A 491 13.78 -8.81 -2.00
N GLU A 492 13.63 -8.54 -0.71
CA GLU A 492 13.94 -7.23 -0.13
C GLU A 492 15.41 -6.84 -0.28
N VAL A 493 16.33 -7.81 -0.19
CA VAL A 493 17.76 -7.58 -0.39
C VAL A 493 18.05 -7.13 -1.82
N GLU A 494 17.45 -7.78 -2.83
CA GLU A 494 17.62 -7.32 -4.21
C GLU A 494 16.98 -5.96 -4.44
N ARG A 495 15.82 -5.68 -3.82
CA ARG A 495 15.19 -4.36 -3.92
C ARG A 495 16.10 -3.27 -3.35
N MET A 496 16.67 -3.48 -2.16
CA MET A 496 17.66 -2.58 -1.57
C MET A 496 18.88 -2.38 -2.48
N LEU A 497 19.39 -3.47 -3.07
CA LEU A 497 20.50 -3.40 -4.03
C LEU A 497 20.17 -2.55 -5.28
N ARG A 498 18.92 -2.59 -5.76
CA ARG A 498 18.47 -1.88 -6.96
C ARG A 498 17.95 -0.47 -6.66
N GLN A 499 17.57 -0.19 -5.43
CA GLN A 499 16.96 1.07 -4.98
C GLN A 499 17.90 1.84 -4.03
N GLN A 500 19.15 1.99 -4.47
CA GLN A 500 20.16 2.79 -3.77
C GLN A 500 19.81 4.29 -3.79
N ALA A 501 20.66 5.12 -3.18
CA ALA A 501 20.52 6.58 -3.21
C ALA A 501 20.30 7.07 -4.66
N PRO A 502 19.16 7.74 -4.95
CA PRO A 502 18.90 8.25 -6.29
C PRO A 502 19.86 9.40 -6.62
N ALA A 503 20.06 9.66 -7.92
CA ALA A 503 20.70 10.89 -8.35
C ALA A 503 19.92 12.10 -7.80
N PRO A 504 20.62 13.15 -7.30
CA PRO A 504 19.95 14.34 -6.79
C PRO A 504 18.96 14.93 -7.80
N GLY A 505 17.75 15.27 -7.35
CA GLY A 505 16.72 15.90 -8.18
C GLY A 505 15.79 14.93 -8.92
N ARG A 506 15.92 13.61 -8.72
CA ARG A 506 14.99 12.62 -9.28
C ARG A 506 13.55 12.86 -8.82
N ALA A 507 13.32 13.20 -7.56
CA ALA A 507 11.98 13.51 -7.06
C ALA A 507 11.39 14.74 -7.77
N ARG A 508 12.20 15.79 -7.97
CA ARG A 508 11.80 16.99 -8.71
C ARG A 508 11.45 16.67 -10.16
N ALA A 509 12.28 15.87 -10.84
CA ALA A 509 12.01 15.41 -12.20
C ALA A 509 10.73 14.58 -12.28
N THR A 510 10.49 13.70 -11.29
CA THR A 510 9.25 12.90 -11.22
C THR A 510 8.02 13.78 -10.99
N ALA A 511 8.11 14.79 -10.11
CA ALA A 511 7.02 15.74 -9.87
C ALA A 511 6.74 16.59 -11.12
N GLU A 512 7.76 16.98 -11.88
CA GLU A 512 7.60 17.68 -13.16
C GLU A 512 6.95 16.79 -14.22
N ALA A 513 7.40 15.54 -14.35
CA ALA A 513 6.78 14.57 -15.25
C ALA A 513 5.32 14.29 -14.87
N GLN A 514 5.00 14.22 -13.57
CA GLN A 514 3.62 14.11 -13.10
C GLN A 514 2.78 15.33 -13.50
N ARG A 515 3.29 16.55 -13.36
CA ARG A 515 2.58 17.76 -13.81
C ARG A 515 2.33 17.74 -15.32
N ARG A 516 3.35 17.43 -16.12
CA ARG A 516 3.20 17.30 -17.59
C ARG A 516 2.22 16.21 -17.98
N TRP A 517 2.22 15.09 -17.26
CA TRP A 517 1.25 14.01 -17.46
C TRP A 517 -0.17 14.47 -17.16
N GLU A 518 -0.38 15.24 -16.08
CA GLU A 518 -1.70 15.79 -15.74
C GLU A 518 -2.19 16.79 -16.78
N GLU A 519 -1.32 17.70 -17.24
CA GLU A 519 -1.61 18.64 -18.32
C GLU A 519 -2.02 17.90 -19.61
N ALA A 520 -1.23 16.89 -20.01
CA ALA A 520 -1.54 16.06 -21.18
C ALA A 520 -2.82 15.23 -20.97
N TYR A 521 -3.06 14.72 -19.76
CA TYR A 521 -4.27 13.96 -19.43
C TYR A 521 -5.52 14.82 -19.63
N TRP A 522 -5.50 16.06 -19.15
CA TRP A 522 -6.65 16.96 -19.28
C TRP A 522 -6.83 17.46 -20.71
N ALA A 523 -5.73 17.74 -21.43
CA ALA A 523 -5.77 18.12 -22.85
C ALA A 523 -6.31 17.00 -23.75
N ALA A 524 -5.98 15.74 -23.45
CA ALA A 524 -6.45 14.58 -24.21
C ALA A 524 -7.95 14.27 -24.02
N ARG A 525 -8.64 14.97 -23.11
CA ARG A 525 -10.08 14.81 -22.88
C ARG A 525 -10.82 16.02 -23.47
N PRO A 526 -11.82 15.81 -24.35
CA PRO A 526 -12.64 16.89 -24.86
C PRO A 526 -13.22 17.74 -23.72
N ALA A 527 -13.18 19.07 -23.85
CA ALA A 527 -13.62 20.01 -22.81
C ALA A 527 -15.08 19.81 -22.38
N GLY A 528 -15.96 19.33 -23.28
CA GLY A 528 -17.35 19.00 -22.97
C GLY A 528 -17.59 17.59 -22.42
N GLN A 529 -16.58 16.72 -22.34
CA GLN A 529 -16.78 15.33 -21.94
C GLN A 529 -16.79 15.18 -20.42
N HIS A 530 -17.90 14.68 -19.86
CA HIS A 530 -17.98 14.26 -18.47
C HIS A 530 -17.02 13.08 -18.18
N GLN A 531 -16.41 13.05 -17.00
CA GLN A 531 -15.39 12.07 -16.63
C GLN A 531 -15.70 11.39 -15.30
N VAL A 532 -15.42 10.09 -15.24
CA VAL A 532 -15.24 9.36 -13.98
C VAL A 532 -13.74 9.26 -13.71
N VAL A 533 -13.29 9.78 -12.58
CA VAL A 533 -11.88 9.80 -12.17
C VAL A 533 -11.66 8.83 -11.01
N ASP A 534 -11.53 7.55 -11.31
CA ASP A 534 -11.44 6.45 -10.32
C ASP A 534 -10.04 5.82 -10.18
N GLY A 535 -9.08 6.29 -10.97
CA GLY A 535 -7.68 5.90 -10.90
C GLY A 535 -6.85 6.67 -9.84
N PRO A 536 -5.63 6.21 -9.57
CA PRO A 536 -4.68 6.90 -8.69
C PRO A 536 -4.17 8.23 -9.27
N ARG A 537 -4.29 8.41 -10.60
CA ARG A 537 -3.95 9.63 -11.33
C ARG A 537 -5.07 9.95 -12.33
N PRO A 538 -5.44 11.23 -12.53
CA PRO A 538 -4.96 12.40 -11.81
C PRO A 538 -5.40 12.40 -10.33
N GLY A 539 -4.55 13.02 -9.50
CA GLY A 539 -4.82 13.19 -8.07
C GLY A 539 -5.96 14.18 -7.80
N LEU A 540 -6.36 14.30 -6.53
CA LEU A 540 -7.44 15.20 -6.12
C LEU A 540 -7.13 16.67 -6.43
N PHE A 541 -5.92 17.15 -6.14
CA PHE A 541 -5.54 18.55 -6.39
C PHE A 541 -5.50 18.91 -7.88
N SER A 542 -5.15 17.96 -8.74
CA SER A 542 -5.26 18.14 -10.19
C SER A 542 -6.72 18.34 -10.61
N CYS A 543 -7.66 17.58 -10.00
CA CYS A 543 -9.09 17.78 -10.22
C CYS A 543 -9.58 19.13 -9.66
N PHE A 544 -9.00 19.64 -8.55
CA PHE A 544 -9.31 20.97 -8.03
C PHE A 544 -8.91 22.07 -9.00
N ASN A 545 -7.74 21.92 -9.61
CA ASN A 545 -7.21 22.86 -10.58
C ASN A 545 -8.07 22.90 -11.85
N GLU A 546 -8.65 21.76 -12.24
CA GLU A 546 -9.59 21.65 -13.36
C GLU A 546 -11.03 22.07 -13.06
N ALA A 547 -11.43 22.13 -11.79
CA ALA A 547 -12.80 22.46 -11.42
C ALA A 547 -12.99 23.96 -11.21
N ASP A 548 -14.14 24.48 -11.64
CA ASP A 548 -14.59 25.84 -11.36
C ASP A 548 -15.44 25.90 -10.09
N VAL A 549 -16.07 24.78 -9.73
CA VAL A 549 -16.86 24.60 -8.50
C VAL A 549 -16.77 23.17 -7.99
N LEU A 550 -16.72 23.02 -6.67
CA LEU A 550 -16.78 21.73 -5.98
C LEU A 550 -18.19 21.45 -5.44
N VAL A 551 -18.68 20.22 -5.63
CA VAL A 551 -19.77 19.63 -4.85
C VAL A 551 -19.18 18.49 -4.02
N SER A 552 -19.39 18.53 -2.71
CA SER A 552 -18.95 17.49 -1.79
C SER A 552 -19.92 17.40 -0.61
N ASP A 553 -19.61 16.55 0.37
CA ASP A 553 -20.27 16.42 1.66
C ASP A 553 -19.31 16.91 2.77
N VAL A 554 -19.64 16.69 4.04
CA VAL A 554 -18.78 17.12 5.17
C VAL A 554 -17.47 16.34 5.13
N SER A 555 -16.42 16.98 4.60
CA SER A 555 -15.19 16.31 4.20
C SER A 555 -13.97 17.22 4.31
N SER A 556 -12.79 16.64 4.56
CA SER A 556 -11.53 17.39 4.43
C SER A 556 -11.26 17.87 3.01
N VAL A 557 -11.89 17.24 2.00
CA VAL A 557 -11.85 17.70 0.59
C VAL A 557 -12.32 19.16 0.49
N VAL A 558 -13.33 19.55 1.27
CA VAL A 558 -13.86 20.92 1.28
C VAL A 558 -12.85 21.89 1.88
N SER A 559 -12.27 21.56 3.03
CA SER A 559 -11.21 22.36 3.66
C SER A 559 -10.02 22.57 2.72
N ASP A 560 -9.64 21.52 1.98
CA ASP A 560 -8.53 21.55 1.04
C ASP A 560 -8.86 22.38 -0.21
N TYR A 561 -10.07 22.25 -0.75
CA TYR A 561 -10.52 23.02 -1.92
C TYR A 561 -10.63 24.51 -1.61
N LEU A 562 -10.94 24.88 -0.38
CA LEU A 562 -11.06 26.28 0.05
C LEU A 562 -9.76 27.08 -0.14
N SER A 563 -8.59 26.43 -0.24
CA SER A 563 -7.36 27.14 -0.58
C SER A 563 -7.43 27.86 -1.93
N SER A 564 -8.21 27.32 -2.87
CA SER A 564 -8.45 27.92 -4.19
C SER A 564 -9.39 29.13 -4.16
N GLU A 565 -10.17 29.32 -3.08
CA GLU A 565 -11.24 30.33 -2.93
C GLU A 565 -12.39 30.23 -3.95
N LYS A 566 -12.37 29.21 -4.81
CA LYS A 566 -13.44 28.90 -5.76
C LYS A 566 -14.74 28.56 -5.02
N PRO A 567 -15.91 28.81 -5.64
CA PRO A 567 -17.19 28.42 -5.05
C PRO A 567 -17.29 26.92 -4.79
N TYR A 568 -18.03 26.55 -3.74
CA TYR A 568 -18.29 25.15 -3.42
C TYR A 568 -19.64 24.95 -2.74
N ALA A 569 -20.11 23.72 -2.76
CA ALA A 569 -21.33 23.30 -2.12
C ALA A 569 -21.13 22.07 -1.25
N VAL A 570 -21.86 22.03 -0.13
CA VAL A 570 -21.90 20.90 0.80
C VAL A 570 -23.29 20.31 0.80
N VAL A 571 -23.38 19.02 0.51
CA VAL A 571 -24.64 18.28 0.50
C VAL A 571 -25.03 17.92 1.93
N ASN A 572 -26.19 18.41 2.36
CA ASN A 572 -26.77 18.08 3.65
C ASN A 572 -27.60 16.79 3.52
N THR A 573 -27.05 15.69 4.01
CA THR A 573 -27.75 14.41 4.16
C THR A 573 -27.93 14.01 5.63
N SER A 574 -27.74 14.94 6.56
CA SER A 574 -27.86 14.69 8.01
C SER A 574 -29.29 14.80 8.53
N GLY A 575 -30.18 15.47 7.78
CA GLY A 575 -31.55 15.78 8.21
C GLY A 575 -31.67 17.02 9.09
N MET A 576 -30.56 17.72 9.35
CA MET A 576 -30.58 19.02 10.03
C MET A 576 -31.19 20.10 9.14
N ASP A 577 -31.84 21.11 9.74
CA ASP A 577 -32.12 22.35 9.02
C ASP A 577 -30.82 23.08 8.63
N GLU A 578 -30.91 24.02 7.68
CA GLU A 578 -29.72 24.68 7.14
C GLU A 578 -28.94 25.46 8.20
N ASP A 579 -29.63 26.16 9.10
CA ASP A 579 -28.99 26.96 10.16
C ASP A 579 -28.25 26.07 11.17
N GLY A 580 -28.86 24.96 11.57
CA GLY A 580 -28.26 23.93 12.41
C GLY A 580 -27.05 23.29 11.73
N PHE A 581 -27.15 22.99 10.44
CA PHE A 581 -26.06 22.43 9.64
C PHE A 581 -24.87 23.40 9.57
N ARG A 582 -25.11 24.69 9.32
CA ARG A 582 -24.08 25.75 9.31
C ARG A 582 -23.43 25.96 10.68
N ARG A 583 -24.18 25.81 11.78
CA ARG A 583 -23.64 25.88 13.15
C ARG A 583 -22.78 24.67 13.49
N ALA A 584 -23.18 23.48 13.06
CA ALA A 584 -22.48 22.23 13.36
C ALA A 584 -21.16 22.10 12.58
N PHE A 585 -21.09 22.62 11.35
CA PHE A 585 -19.95 22.40 10.45
C PHE A 585 -19.36 23.73 9.97
N PRO A 586 -18.24 24.20 10.56
CA PRO A 586 -17.56 25.43 10.17
C PRO A 586 -17.31 25.60 8.66
N THR A 587 -16.93 24.51 7.97
CA THR A 587 -16.71 24.51 6.51
C THR A 587 -17.96 24.83 5.70
N VAL A 588 -19.16 24.68 6.26
CA VAL A 588 -20.43 24.96 5.58
C VAL A 588 -20.79 26.44 5.62
N ARG A 589 -20.22 27.23 6.54
CA ARG A 589 -20.57 28.65 6.73
C ARG A 589 -20.35 29.52 5.48
N ALA A 590 -19.44 29.13 4.60
CA ALA A 590 -19.18 29.81 3.32
C ALA A 590 -19.54 28.95 2.09
N ALA A 591 -20.35 27.91 2.28
CA ALA A 591 -20.81 27.01 1.24
C ALA A 591 -22.26 27.28 0.83
N THR A 592 -22.59 26.90 -0.41
CA THR A 592 -23.98 26.61 -0.78
C THR A 592 -24.39 25.27 -0.15
N VAL A 593 -25.55 25.22 0.52
CA VAL A 593 -26.07 23.99 1.10
C VAL A 593 -27.01 23.33 0.10
N LEU A 594 -26.77 22.07 -0.24
CA LEU A 594 -27.60 21.31 -1.17
C LEU A 594 -28.41 20.25 -0.42
N GLY A 595 -29.71 20.17 -0.69
CA GLY A 595 -30.55 19.07 -0.24
C GLY A 595 -30.34 17.78 -1.05
N PRO A 596 -30.88 16.64 -0.58
CA PRO A 596 -30.76 15.35 -1.29
C PRO A 596 -31.42 15.30 -2.67
N ASP A 597 -32.31 16.25 -2.97
CA ASP A 597 -32.99 16.38 -4.26
C ASP A 597 -32.14 17.09 -5.34
N GLY A 598 -31.06 17.78 -4.94
CA GLY A 598 -30.21 18.56 -5.84
C GLY A 598 -30.82 19.89 -6.30
N ALA A 599 -31.92 20.37 -5.69
CA ALA A 599 -32.66 21.55 -6.18
C ALA A 599 -31.84 22.86 -6.16
N GLY A 600 -30.83 22.97 -5.30
CA GLY A 600 -29.96 24.14 -5.21
C GLY A 600 -28.85 24.22 -6.28
N VAL A 601 -28.65 23.18 -7.08
CA VAL A 601 -27.56 23.12 -8.09
C VAL A 601 -27.66 24.24 -9.13
N PRO A 602 -28.83 24.57 -9.72
CA PRO A 602 -28.92 25.65 -10.70
C PRO A 602 -28.52 27.02 -10.15
N ALA A 603 -28.88 27.31 -8.89
CA ALA A 603 -28.50 28.55 -8.22
C ALA A 603 -26.97 28.62 -8.00
N LEU A 604 -26.36 27.51 -7.55
CA LEU A 604 -24.91 27.39 -7.43
C LEU A 604 -24.19 27.64 -8.76
N LEU A 605 -24.67 27.04 -9.86
CA LEU A 605 -24.05 27.23 -11.18
C LEU A 605 -24.19 28.68 -11.67
N ARG A 606 -25.30 29.35 -11.34
CA ARG A 606 -25.51 30.75 -11.66
C ARG A 606 -24.47 31.65 -10.99
N THR A 607 -24.15 31.46 -9.71
CA THR A 607 -23.15 32.29 -9.02
C THR A 607 -21.73 32.12 -9.56
N VAL A 608 -21.42 30.97 -10.16
CA VAL A 608 -20.11 30.74 -10.79
C VAL A 608 -20.04 31.40 -12.18
N ARG A 609 -21.16 31.39 -12.93
CA ARG A 609 -21.29 32.07 -14.23
C ARG A 609 -21.34 33.59 -14.10
N HIS A 610 -21.88 34.06 -12.98
CA HIS A 610 -22.07 35.46 -12.61
C HIS A 610 -21.39 35.72 -11.27
N PRO A 611 -20.04 35.86 -11.23
CA PRO A 611 -19.30 36.04 -9.98
C PRO A 611 -19.75 37.27 -9.17
N GLU A 612 -20.36 38.27 -9.82
CA GLU A 612 -20.99 39.43 -9.20
C GLU A 612 -22.18 39.06 -8.29
N GLU A 613 -22.79 37.90 -8.48
CA GLU A 613 -23.87 37.37 -7.65
C GLU A 613 -23.37 36.47 -6.50
N ASP A 614 -22.06 36.22 -6.42
CA ASP A 614 -21.47 35.38 -5.38
C ASP A 614 -21.32 36.12 -4.04
N ALA A 615 -22.41 36.14 -3.28
CA ALA A 615 -22.45 36.72 -1.94
C ALA A 615 -21.54 36.00 -0.91
N LEU A 616 -20.99 34.82 -1.23
CA LEU A 616 -20.18 34.02 -0.31
C LEU A 616 -18.67 34.24 -0.48
N ALA A 617 -18.22 34.97 -1.50
CA ALA A 617 -16.79 35.16 -1.79
C ALA A 617 -16.00 35.72 -0.58
N ALA A 618 -16.50 36.78 0.04
CA ALA A 618 -15.86 37.37 1.22
C ALA A 618 -15.85 36.42 2.43
N ALA A 619 -16.95 35.67 2.62
CA ALA A 619 -17.04 34.66 3.67
C ALA A 619 -16.06 33.50 3.44
N ARG A 620 -15.85 33.08 2.18
CA ARG A 620 -14.87 32.04 1.81
C ARG A 620 -13.45 32.50 2.09
N ALA A 621 -13.09 33.73 1.70
CA ALA A 621 -11.76 34.29 1.98
C ALA A 621 -11.47 34.37 3.49
N ALA A 622 -12.43 34.85 4.29
CA ALA A 622 -12.29 34.87 5.75
C ALA A 622 -12.20 33.46 6.36
N LEU A 623 -13.00 32.52 5.85
CA LEU A 623 -12.99 31.14 6.32
C LEU A 623 -11.69 30.41 5.98
N LYS A 624 -11.10 30.67 4.80
CA LYS A 624 -9.78 30.14 4.40
C LYS A 624 -8.72 30.51 5.42
N VAL A 625 -8.64 31.78 5.81
CA VAL A 625 -7.66 32.26 6.80
C VAL A 625 -7.87 31.55 8.14
N ARG A 626 -9.11 31.40 8.58
CA ARG A 626 -9.42 30.73 9.85
C ARG A 626 -9.13 29.22 9.82
N LEU A 627 -9.31 28.55 8.68
CA LEU A 627 -9.09 27.11 8.54
C LEU A 627 -7.63 26.74 8.25
N LEU A 628 -6.94 27.53 7.43
CA LEU A 628 -5.61 27.20 6.87
C LEU A 628 -4.49 28.16 7.34
N GLY A 629 -4.84 29.17 8.12
CA GLY A 629 -3.93 30.23 8.56
C GLY A 629 -3.71 31.31 7.49
N PRO A 630 -2.85 32.30 7.77
CA PRO A 630 -2.58 33.42 6.85
C PRO A 630 -1.87 32.95 5.57
N ALA A 631 -1.88 33.77 4.52
CA ALA A 631 -1.10 33.52 3.30
C ALA A 631 0.40 33.74 3.52
N GLU A 632 0.76 34.74 4.32
CA GLU A 632 2.15 35.15 4.57
C GLU A 632 2.51 35.03 6.07
N PRO A 633 3.66 34.43 6.42
CA PRO A 633 4.52 33.65 5.53
C PRO A 633 3.81 32.35 5.07
N PRO A 634 4.19 31.75 3.93
CA PRO A 634 3.58 30.54 3.40
C PRO A 634 3.57 29.40 4.43
N SER A 635 2.59 28.50 4.35
CA SER A 635 2.45 27.40 5.32
C SER A 635 3.70 26.50 5.38
N LEU A 636 4.43 26.33 4.27
CA LEU A 636 5.70 25.58 4.28
C LEU A 636 6.74 26.23 5.19
N VAL A 637 6.84 27.56 5.16
CA VAL A 637 7.76 28.32 6.02
C VAL A 637 7.32 28.24 7.48
N ARG A 638 6.01 28.33 7.76
CA ARG A 638 5.50 28.14 9.13
C ARG A 638 5.77 26.73 9.66
N PHE A 639 5.52 25.72 8.83
CA PHE A 639 5.76 24.32 9.16
C PHE A 639 7.23 24.07 9.46
N ASP A 640 8.15 24.54 8.61
CA ASP A 640 9.58 24.39 8.83
C ASP A 640 10.04 25.12 10.10
N ARG A 641 9.56 26.36 10.35
CA ARG A 641 9.83 27.07 11.62
C ARG A 641 9.38 26.27 12.85
N ALA A 642 8.22 25.60 12.78
CA ALA A 642 7.73 24.74 13.85
C ALA A 642 8.63 23.51 14.05
N VAL A 643 9.12 22.89 12.97
CA VAL A 643 10.12 21.81 13.03
C VAL A 643 11.39 22.28 13.75
N GLN A 644 11.94 23.43 13.35
CA GLN A 644 13.16 23.97 13.96
C GLN A 644 12.95 24.35 15.44
N ALA A 645 11.78 24.89 15.79
CA ALA A 645 11.44 25.20 17.18
C ALA A 645 11.38 23.93 18.04
N LEU A 646 10.67 22.91 17.58
CA LEU A 646 10.54 21.65 18.30
C LEU A 646 11.88 20.90 18.40
N ALA A 647 12.74 21.02 17.38
CA ALA A 647 14.10 20.49 17.44
C ALA A 647 14.95 21.15 18.53
N ARG A 648 14.88 22.49 18.67
CA ARG A 648 15.55 23.22 19.76
C ARG A 648 15.04 22.80 21.14
N GLU A 649 13.75 22.55 21.29
CA GLU A 649 13.19 22.00 22.54
C GLU A 649 13.74 20.61 22.86
N ALA A 650 13.85 19.73 21.86
CA ALA A 650 14.43 18.40 22.02
C ALA A 650 15.89 18.47 22.51
N GLU A 651 16.68 19.40 21.94
CA GLU A 651 18.06 19.63 22.36
C GLU A 651 18.16 20.20 23.77
N ALA A 652 17.31 21.16 24.13
CA ALA A 652 17.27 21.72 25.48
C ALA A 652 16.96 20.63 26.52
N ARG A 653 15.96 19.77 26.23
CA ARG A 653 15.64 18.62 27.08
C ARG A 653 16.82 17.65 27.19
N ALA A 654 17.49 17.34 26.08
CA ALA A 654 18.65 16.45 26.08
C ALA A 654 19.83 17.01 26.92
N ARG A 655 20.08 18.33 26.86
CA ARG A 655 21.07 18.98 27.73
C ARG A 655 20.68 18.89 29.21
N HIS A 656 19.43 19.20 29.54
CA HIS A 656 18.93 19.13 30.92
C HIS A 656 19.05 17.73 31.52
N VAL A 657 18.73 16.68 30.76
CA VAL A 657 18.89 15.28 31.20
C VAL A 657 20.38 14.92 31.45
N ARG A 658 21.30 15.45 30.63
CA ARG A 658 22.75 15.23 30.81
C ARG A 658 23.30 15.99 32.02
N GLU A 659 22.87 17.22 32.23
CA GLU A 659 23.32 18.10 33.31
C GLU A 659 22.69 17.76 34.66
N GLY A 660 21.46 17.25 34.67
CA GLY A 660 20.68 16.89 35.86
C GLY A 660 21.02 15.56 36.53
N GLY A 661 22.06 14.84 36.07
CA GLY A 661 22.56 13.64 36.73
C GLY A 661 21.65 12.39 36.62
N GLY A 662 21.40 11.90 35.41
CA GLY A 662 20.86 10.54 35.23
C GLY A 662 21.82 9.48 35.80
N PRO A 663 21.34 8.40 36.46
CA PRO A 663 22.19 7.38 37.07
C PRO A 663 22.95 6.62 35.98
N GLY A 664 24.25 6.93 35.84
CA GLY A 664 25.13 6.31 34.86
C GLY A 664 26.52 6.95 34.75
N ALA A 665 26.72 8.13 35.34
CA ALA A 665 28.01 8.85 35.29
C ALA A 665 28.59 9.18 36.69
N ALA A 666 28.46 8.27 37.65
CA ALA A 666 29.13 8.40 38.95
C ALA A 666 29.99 7.16 39.26
N GLN A 667 31.29 7.35 39.11
CA GLN A 667 32.38 6.80 39.93
C GLN A 667 32.57 5.27 39.97
N ALA A 668 33.60 4.82 39.26
CA ALA A 668 34.43 3.72 39.73
C ALA A 668 35.09 4.11 41.06
N GLY A 669 34.72 3.44 42.13
CA GLY A 669 35.37 3.48 43.45
C GLY A 669 35.15 2.12 44.13
N PRO A 670 36.16 1.53 44.80
CA PRO A 670 36.14 0.14 45.22
C PRO A 670 35.39 -0.07 46.53
N ASP A 671 35.05 -1.34 46.79
CA ASP A 671 34.38 -1.90 47.96
C ASP A 671 32.87 -1.69 48.10
N GLN A 672 32.12 -2.77 47.87
CA GLN A 672 31.33 -3.41 48.93
C GLN A 672 30.93 -4.85 48.56
N ALA A 673 31.09 -5.73 49.54
CA ALA A 673 30.95 -7.19 49.52
C ALA A 673 29.50 -7.69 49.26
N PRO A 674 29.29 -8.99 48.94
CA PRO A 674 28.00 -9.50 48.52
C PRO A 674 27.05 -9.74 49.70
N VAL A 675 25.80 -9.28 49.59
CA VAL A 675 24.74 -9.59 50.55
C VAL A 675 23.98 -10.83 50.09
N GLU A 676 23.87 -11.76 51.04
CA GLU A 676 23.29 -13.09 50.99
C GLU A 676 21.81 -13.14 50.62
N ALA A 677 21.45 -14.31 50.10
CA ALA A 677 20.09 -14.77 49.86
C ALA A 677 19.29 -14.94 51.15
N LEU A 678 18.03 -14.49 51.12
CA LEU A 678 16.93 -14.88 51.99
C LEU A 678 15.69 -14.97 51.08
N GLY A 679 14.84 -15.97 51.07
CA GLY A 679 14.69 -17.18 51.88
C GLY A 679 13.33 -17.74 51.44
N ALA A 680 13.28 -19.04 51.18
CA ALA A 680 12.05 -19.78 50.94
C ALA A 680 11.32 -20.07 52.26
N ASP A 681 10.06 -20.51 52.11
CA ASP A 681 9.10 -21.02 53.09
C ASP A 681 8.26 -20.00 53.88
N ASP A 682 6.93 -20.04 53.64
CA ASP A 682 6.10 -20.80 54.58
C ASP A 682 4.84 -21.37 53.90
N ARG A 683 4.49 -22.61 54.28
CA ARG A 683 3.25 -23.31 53.93
C ARG A 683 2.29 -23.22 55.13
N SER A 684 1.06 -22.79 54.88
CA SER A 684 -0.14 -23.31 55.57
C SER A 684 -1.36 -23.11 54.70
#